data_AF-A0A7J0BDP2-F1
#
_entry.id   AF-A0A7J0BDP2-F1
#
_cell.length_a   1.000
_cell.length_b   1.000
_cell.length_c   1.000
_cell.angle_alpha   90.00
_cell.angle_beta   90.00
_cell.angle_gamma   90.00
#
_symmetry.space_group_name_H-M   'P 1'
#
loop_
_entity.id
_entity.type
_entity.pdbx_description
1 polymer ?
#
loop_
_entity_poly.entity_id
_entity_poly.type
_entity_poly.pdbx_seq_one_letter_code
_entity_poly.pdbx_strand_id
1 'polypeptide(L)'
;MAPSKTCCDYNKTDRQPSLPIKLPLATKPRHPYIPRMKKTPAHISLSAGRTPLPQPAFLPMTRKEMEELGWEELDVLIVSGDGYVDHPSFAAALLGRWLVAHGYRTGIVAQPRWDTTEDVARMGRPSLFTAVSAGAIDSMLAHYTAFRKKRHDDAYTPGGKAGARPNRAAIAYTGLIRQAFPGMGVVIGGIEASLRRITHYDFWTDKLRRPILLDSKADCLVYGMGESALLEIAKAMDAHGGHSGIPLRELVIGIPGTAAMGRGPAESIAPEAGIPKPATGLSPDIPEDAPAYLLPSHESMETQPELLMSATLTLERHVHQAHSWAVQPVAGRAVLLAPPATPLPEEDMDRLYSLPFARKAHPSYKEAIPADSMICTSITTHRGCGGGCSFCSLALHQGRRIASRSHKSVMEEVRAMAATKRFNGSISDVGGPSANMWQAECAADPARCNRASCMHPKICPQFRVNQTETVNMLRRIRDEEGIKHVRVASGVRFDLAQQDNTALRAYTMEFTGGQLKVAPEHICDNVLDLMRKPGLPVFEAFLEAFERYSDKAGKEQYVIPYLMSGFPGCSDEDMRRLGDWLQRRGWKPQQVQCFIPTPGTVATAMFYAGIAPDGRAIVVARTDAERLRQHHILMPEMGRKGAEQSHRKDRGRRPDADRTDRTERADRPDLTGQSDRPERSNRTEKADRPRSRDERGSSGGRPKGSAPKKESGKHYGSGRPQGRKGSK
;
A
#
# COMPACT_ATOMS: atom_id res chain seq x y z
N MET A 1 1.33 -56.38 20.27
CA MET A 1 2.47 -57.31 20.43
C MET A 1 3.60 -56.85 19.51
N ALA A 2 4.79 -56.57 20.07
CA ALA A 2 6.07 -56.63 19.35
C ALA A 2 6.55 -58.12 19.33
N PRO A 3 7.67 -58.58 18.71
CA PRO A 3 8.94 -57.92 18.34
C PRO A 3 9.40 -58.20 16.87
N SER A 4 10.66 -58.04 16.44
CA SER A 4 11.58 -56.87 16.42
C SER A 4 12.86 -57.18 15.60
N LYS A 5 13.59 -56.18 15.09
CA LYS A 5 15.04 -56.23 14.67
C LYS A 5 15.31 -57.07 13.38
N THR A 6 16.41 -56.95 12.60
CA THR A 6 17.64 -56.11 12.63
C THR A 6 18.28 -56.04 11.22
N CYS A 7 18.96 -54.91 10.93
CA CYS A 7 20.32 -54.74 10.37
C CYS A 7 21.04 -55.89 9.61
N CYS A 8 21.65 -55.60 8.44
CA CYS A 8 23.11 -55.68 8.18
C CYS A 8 23.50 -55.41 6.71
N ASP A 9 24.73 -54.91 6.50
CA ASP A 9 25.34 -54.57 5.20
C ASP A 9 25.74 -55.80 4.34
N TYR A 10 25.88 -55.59 3.03
CA TYR A 10 26.86 -56.32 2.20
C TYR A 10 27.48 -55.42 1.12
N ASN A 11 28.69 -55.78 0.69
CA ASN A 11 29.68 -54.86 0.11
C ASN A 11 30.19 -55.33 -1.27
N LYS A 12 30.86 -54.42 -2.00
CA LYS A 12 31.78 -54.65 -3.16
C LYS A 12 31.22 -54.89 -4.59
N THR A 13 31.38 -53.82 -5.39
CA THR A 13 32.08 -53.74 -6.70
C THR A 13 31.87 -54.81 -7.79
N ASP A 14 31.51 -54.35 -8.99
CA ASP A 14 32.26 -54.74 -10.21
C ASP A 14 32.33 -53.61 -11.27
N ARG A 15 33.18 -53.78 -12.28
CA ARG A 15 33.67 -52.73 -13.21
C ARG A 15 32.79 -52.51 -14.46
N GLN A 16 32.96 -51.33 -15.08
CA GLN A 16 32.31 -50.89 -16.33
C GLN A 16 32.77 -51.72 -17.56
N PRO A 17 32.05 -51.61 -18.70
CA PRO A 17 32.46 -50.61 -19.69
C PRO A 17 31.32 -49.76 -20.30
N SER A 18 31.72 -48.64 -20.90
CA SER A 18 30.88 -47.63 -21.54
C SER A 18 30.60 -47.91 -23.02
N LEU A 19 29.48 -47.38 -23.54
CA LEU A 19 29.29 -46.79 -24.89
C LEU A 19 27.87 -46.16 -24.96
N PRO A 20 27.57 -45.22 -25.89
CA PRO A 20 26.56 -44.17 -25.66
C PRO A 20 25.18 -44.47 -26.24
N ILE A 21 24.13 -44.24 -25.43
CA ILE A 21 22.74 -44.18 -25.92
C ILE A 21 22.36 -42.72 -26.15
N LYS A 22 22.12 -42.36 -27.42
CA LYS A 22 21.48 -41.08 -27.79
C LYS A 22 20.02 -41.11 -27.33
N LEU A 23 19.69 -40.36 -26.28
CA LEU A 23 18.30 -40.07 -25.94
C LEU A 23 17.75 -38.99 -26.89
N PRO A 24 16.54 -39.17 -27.47
CA PRO A 24 15.94 -38.18 -28.34
C PRO A 24 15.52 -36.93 -27.56
N LEU A 25 15.66 -35.76 -28.19
CA LEU A 25 15.21 -34.48 -27.65
C LEU A 25 13.71 -34.52 -27.35
N ALA A 26 13.35 -34.46 -26.07
CA ALA A 26 11.96 -34.40 -25.64
C ALA A 26 11.31 -33.11 -26.14
N THR A 27 10.32 -33.26 -27.03
CA THR A 27 9.51 -32.15 -27.54
C THR A 27 8.74 -31.49 -26.39
N LYS A 28 8.80 -30.15 -26.30
CA LYS A 28 8.06 -29.36 -25.30
C LYS A 28 6.59 -29.80 -25.21
N PRO A 29 6.03 -30.02 -24.00
CA PRO A 29 4.61 -30.34 -23.87
C PRO A 29 3.77 -29.17 -24.37
N ARG A 30 2.87 -29.43 -25.33
CA ARG A 30 1.93 -28.42 -25.82
C ARG A 30 0.84 -28.19 -24.78
N HIS A 31 0.71 -26.95 -24.33
CA HIS A 31 -0.36 -26.52 -23.43
C HIS A 31 -1.72 -26.76 -24.10
N PRO A 32 -2.68 -27.46 -23.47
CA PRO A 32 -4.03 -27.56 -24.01
C PRO A 32 -4.75 -26.22 -23.85
N TYR A 33 -5.64 -25.92 -24.80
CA TYR A 33 -6.60 -24.80 -24.81
C TYR A 33 -6.03 -23.37 -24.92
N ILE A 34 -5.72 -22.97 -26.15
CA ILE A 34 -5.90 -21.58 -26.62
C ILE A 34 -7.05 -21.60 -27.63
N PRO A 35 -8.20 -20.97 -27.37
CA PRO A 35 -9.29 -20.90 -28.34
C PRO A 35 -8.87 -20.07 -29.56
N ARG A 36 -9.04 -20.61 -30.78
CA ARG A 36 -8.97 -19.82 -32.01
C ARG A 36 -10.21 -18.92 -32.11
N MET A 37 -10.14 -17.70 -31.59
CA MET A 37 -11.14 -16.67 -31.84
C MET A 37 -11.21 -16.36 -33.36
N LYS A 38 -12.42 -16.31 -33.91
CA LYS A 38 -12.65 -15.91 -35.31
C LYS A 38 -12.99 -14.42 -35.38
N LYS A 39 -12.10 -13.64 -36.00
CA LYS A 39 -12.33 -12.28 -36.55
C LYS A 39 -13.23 -11.34 -35.73
N THR A 40 -12.71 -10.84 -34.62
CA THR A 40 -13.05 -9.50 -34.10
C THR A 40 -12.46 -8.39 -34.99
N PRO A 41 -13.00 -7.15 -34.96
CA PRO A 41 -12.52 -6.06 -35.81
C PRO A 41 -11.09 -5.65 -35.44
N ALA A 42 -10.27 -5.42 -36.48
CA ALA A 42 -8.92 -4.85 -36.48
C ALA A 42 -8.18 -4.82 -35.12
N HIS A 43 -7.49 -5.92 -34.78
CA HIS A 43 -6.38 -5.83 -33.84
C HIS A 43 -5.38 -4.78 -34.36
N ILE A 44 -5.21 -3.69 -33.60
CA ILE A 44 -4.14 -2.73 -33.83
C ILE A 44 -2.83 -3.50 -33.73
N SER A 45 -2.06 -3.50 -34.82
CA SER A 45 -0.69 -4.00 -34.83
C SER A 45 0.16 -3.09 -33.97
N LEU A 46 0.28 -3.42 -32.67
CA LEU A 46 1.16 -2.73 -31.72
C LEU A 46 2.55 -2.59 -32.35
N SER A 47 2.95 -1.36 -32.65
CA SER A 47 4.18 -1.06 -33.35
C SER A 47 5.40 -1.52 -32.56
N ALA A 48 6.52 -1.72 -33.26
CA ALA A 48 7.81 -1.83 -32.60
C ALA A 48 7.98 -0.63 -31.65
N GLY A 49 8.36 -0.90 -30.39
CA GLY A 49 8.45 0.12 -29.35
C GLY A 49 9.49 1.19 -29.70
N ARG A 50 9.33 2.38 -29.12
CA ARG A 50 10.34 3.45 -29.23
C ARG A 50 11.72 2.95 -28.81
N THR A 51 12.76 3.48 -29.43
CA THR A 51 14.15 3.20 -29.05
C THR A 51 14.35 3.57 -27.56
N PRO A 52 14.90 2.67 -26.73
CA PRO A 52 15.21 2.96 -25.33
C PRO A 52 16.05 4.23 -25.17
N LEU A 53 15.66 5.10 -24.24
CA LEU A 53 16.43 6.30 -23.91
C LEU A 53 17.52 5.99 -22.88
N PRO A 54 18.68 6.68 -22.92
CA PRO A 54 19.65 6.64 -21.84
C PRO A 54 19.01 7.02 -20.51
N GLN A 55 19.29 6.24 -19.47
CA GLN A 55 18.77 6.50 -18.13
C GLN A 55 19.48 7.72 -17.51
N PRO A 56 18.76 8.76 -17.10
CA PRO A 56 19.37 9.92 -16.47
C PRO A 56 19.80 9.60 -15.02
N ALA A 57 20.70 10.41 -14.46
CA ALA A 57 21.09 10.29 -13.05
C ALA A 57 19.90 10.46 -12.10
N PHE A 58 18.96 11.33 -12.47
CA PHE A 58 17.63 11.49 -11.89
C PHE A 58 16.64 11.81 -13.02
N LEU A 59 15.38 11.42 -12.88
CA LEU A 59 14.32 11.89 -13.77
C LEU A 59 14.14 13.42 -13.54
N PRO A 60 13.97 14.23 -14.60
CA PRO A 60 13.90 15.68 -14.44
C PRO A 60 12.71 16.10 -13.58
N MET A 61 12.96 17.04 -12.67
CA MET A 61 11.95 17.75 -11.91
C MET A 61 11.69 19.15 -12.46
N THR A 62 12.59 19.70 -13.27
CA THR A 62 12.60 21.09 -13.75
C THR A 62 12.93 21.19 -15.23
N ARG A 63 12.56 22.33 -15.85
CA ARG A 63 12.89 22.64 -17.25
C ARG A 63 14.41 22.59 -17.53
N LYS A 64 15.23 23.10 -16.61
CA LYS A 64 16.70 23.07 -16.71
C LYS A 64 17.26 21.65 -16.79
N GLU A 65 16.72 20.73 -16.00
CA GLU A 65 17.13 19.31 -16.04
C GLU A 65 16.66 18.62 -17.34
N MET A 66 15.56 19.07 -17.94
CA MET A 66 15.17 18.61 -19.29
C MET A 66 16.15 19.13 -20.35
N GLU A 67 16.57 20.39 -20.27
CA GLU A 67 17.58 20.99 -21.17
C GLU A 67 18.94 20.27 -21.06
N GLU A 68 19.37 19.92 -19.85
CA GLU A 68 20.57 19.11 -19.60
C GLU A 68 20.49 17.69 -20.19
N LEU A 69 19.28 17.18 -20.43
CA LEU A 69 19.01 15.89 -21.09
C LEU A 69 18.72 16.02 -22.61
N GLY A 70 18.69 17.24 -23.15
CA GLY A 70 18.28 17.51 -24.53
C GLY A 70 16.78 17.25 -24.80
N TRP A 71 15.94 17.33 -23.79
CA TRP A 71 14.49 17.08 -23.90
C TRP A 71 13.71 18.41 -24.01
N GLU A 72 13.19 18.70 -25.20
CA GLU A 72 12.36 19.90 -25.41
C GLU A 72 10.95 19.79 -24.81
N GLU A 73 10.46 18.57 -24.61
CA GLU A 73 9.16 18.23 -24.05
C GLU A 73 9.23 16.88 -23.31
N LEU A 74 8.20 16.59 -22.51
CA LEU A 74 8.00 15.27 -21.90
C LEU A 74 6.93 14.50 -22.67
N ASP A 75 7.05 13.18 -22.75
CA ASP A 75 5.96 12.31 -23.20
C ASP A 75 4.97 12.04 -22.06
N VAL A 76 5.49 11.82 -20.84
CA VAL A 76 4.71 11.52 -19.64
C VAL A 76 5.16 12.41 -18.47
N LEU A 77 4.21 12.97 -17.74
CA LEU A 77 4.46 13.70 -16.49
C LEU A 77 3.86 12.95 -15.30
N ILE A 78 4.69 12.55 -14.34
CA ILE A 78 4.26 11.87 -13.12
C ILE A 78 4.13 12.89 -11.97
N VAL A 79 2.94 13.01 -11.39
CA VAL A 79 2.68 13.79 -10.17
C VAL A 79 2.59 12.86 -8.96
N SER A 80 3.38 13.13 -7.92
CA SER A 80 3.52 12.28 -6.72
C SER A 80 3.21 13.06 -5.44
N GLY A 81 2.47 12.43 -4.53
CA GLY A 81 2.30 12.92 -3.16
C GLY A 81 3.52 12.73 -2.24
N ASP A 82 4.51 11.93 -2.64
CA ASP A 82 5.80 11.79 -1.93
C ASP A 82 6.87 12.71 -2.52
N GLY A 83 7.84 13.10 -1.71
CA GLY A 83 9.11 13.66 -2.19
C GLY A 83 9.87 12.66 -3.07
N TYR A 84 10.61 13.15 -4.07
CA TYR A 84 11.32 12.30 -5.02
C TYR A 84 12.56 11.67 -4.39
N VAL A 85 12.43 10.40 -4.00
CA VAL A 85 13.56 9.51 -3.72
C VAL A 85 13.70 8.55 -4.90
N ASP A 86 14.87 8.56 -5.54
CA ASP A 86 15.12 7.74 -6.71
C ASP A 86 15.55 6.33 -6.29
N HIS A 87 14.56 5.51 -5.92
CA HIS A 87 14.73 4.17 -5.37
C HIS A 87 13.64 3.23 -5.90
N PRO A 88 13.91 1.93 -6.14
CA PRO A 88 12.93 1.00 -6.70
C PRO A 88 11.71 0.73 -5.79
N SER A 89 11.71 1.20 -4.55
CA SER A 89 10.54 1.15 -3.65
C SER A 89 9.59 2.35 -3.79
N PHE A 90 10.00 3.41 -4.49
CA PHE A 90 9.18 4.59 -4.76
C PHE A 90 8.55 4.46 -6.14
N ALA A 91 7.23 4.27 -6.19
CA ALA A 91 6.50 3.95 -7.42
C ALA A 91 6.70 4.99 -8.54
N ALA A 92 6.76 6.29 -8.21
CA ALA A 92 6.99 7.35 -9.20
C ALA A 92 8.37 7.23 -9.87
N ALA A 93 9.42 6.98 -9.09
CA ALA A 93 10.78 6.78 -9.60
C ALA A 93 10.86 5.52 -10.48
N LEU A 94 10.31 4.41 -9.98
CA LEU A 94 10.34 3.13 -10.67
C LEU A 94 9.56 3.16 -12.00
N LEU A 95 8.33 3.68 -12.00
CA LEU A 95 7.50 3.77 -13.20
C LEU A 95 8.07 4.77 -14.21
N GLY A 96 8.64 5.89 -13.75
CA GLY A 96 9.29 6.86 -14.63
C GLY A 96 10.53 6.31 -15.31
N ARG A 97 11.40 5.59 -14.56
CA ARG A 97 12.58 4.93 -15.14
C ARG A 97 12.19 3.79 -16.09
N TRP A 98 11.12 3.05 -15.78
CA TRP A 98 10.57 2.02 -16.66
C TRP A 98 10.09 2.61 -18.00
N LEU A 99 9.39 3.74 -17.98
CA LEU A 99 8.96 4.45 -19.19
C LEU A 99 10.15 4.98 -20.02
N VAL A 100 11.17 5.56 -19.37
CA VAL A 100 12.42 5.99 -20.05
C VAL A 100 13.15 4.81 -20.70
N ALA A 101 13.20 3.65 -20.03
CA ALA A 101 13.77 2.42 -20.60
C ALA A 101 13.01 1.89 -21.83
N HIS A 102 11.77 2.34 -22.05
CA HIS A 102 10.94 2.04 -23.21
C HIS A 102 10.79 3.21 -24.19
N GLY A 103 11.63 4.25 -24.06
CA GLY A 103 11.72 5.34 -25.05
C GLY A 103 10.82 6.55 -24.78
N TYR A 104 10.22 6.67 -23.60
CA TYR A 104 9.33 7.79 -23.23
C TYR A 104 10.00 8.77 -22.27
N ARG A 105 10.19 10.02 -22.69
CA ARG A 105 10.74 11.13 -21.90
C ARG A 105 9.80 11.39 -20.73
N THR A 106 10.25 11.11 -19.51
CA THR A 106 9.38 11.10 -18.32
C THR A 106 9.95 11.97 -17.21
N GLY A 107 9.15 12.91 -16.69
CA GLY A 107 9.52 13.81 -15.60
C GLY A 107 8.65 13.63 -14.34
N ILE A 108 9.12 14.13 -13.20
CA ILE A 108 8.43 14.03 -11.91
C ILE A 108 8.13 15.41 -11.30
N VAL A 109 6.87 15.61 -10.91
CA VAL A 109 6.44 16.69 -10.01
C VAL A 109 6.07 16.07 -8.66
N ALA A 110 7.02 16.12 -7.74
CA ALA A 110 6.85 15.64 -6.36
C ALA A 110 6.33 16.76 -5.46
N GLN A 111 5.25 16.48 -4.72
CA GLN A 111 4.62 17.38 -3.75
C GLN A 111 4.36 18.80 -4.28
N PRO A 112 3.63 18.96 -5.41
CA PRO A 112 3.26 20.29 -5.89
C PRO A 112 2.33 20.98 -4.90
N ARG A 113 2.46 22.30 -4.81
CA ARG A 113 1.39 23.16 -4.28
C ARG A 113 0.10 22.92 -5.08
N TRP A 114 -1.03 22.92 -4.40
CA TRP A 114 -2.36 22.64 -5.00
C TRP A 114 -3.30 23.85 -4.97
N ASP A 115 -2.80 25.01 -4.59
CA ASP A 115 -3.43 26.32 -4.75
C ASP A 115 -3.02 27.04 -6.06
N THR A 116 -2.00 26.54 -6.77
CA THR A 116 -1.51 27.10 -8.04
C THR A 116 -1.05 26.03 -9.03
N THR A 117 -1.31 26.26 -10.32
CA THR A 117 -0.91 25.36 -11.42
C THR A 117 0.57 25.43 -11.77
N GLU A 118 1.30 26.46 -11.29
CA GLU A 118 2.73 26.69 -11.59
C GLU A 118 3.60 25.45 -11.42
N ASP A 119 3.45 24.75 -10.29
CA ASP A 119 4.32 23.62 -9.92
C ASP A 119 4.15 22.41 -10.86
N VAL A 120 2.96 22.23 -11.43
CA VAL A 120 2.64 21.20 -12.42
C VAL A 120 3.03 21.68 -13.83
N ALA A 121 2.84 22.96 -14.13
CA ALA A 121 3.13 23.56 -15.44
C ALA A 121 4.63 23.77 -15.71
N ARG A 122 5.51 23.77 -14.68
CA ARG A 122 6.93 24.16 -14.76
C ARG A 122 7.82 23.39 -15.75
N MET A 123 7.40 22.21 -16.22
CA MET A 123 8.10 21.43 -17.24
C MET A 123 7.41 21.47 -18.63
N GLY A 124 6.30 22.19 -18.75
CA GLY A 124 5.45 22.21 -19.93
C GLY A 124 4.39 21.09 -19.93
N ARG A 125 3.51 21.14 -20.93
CA ARG A 125 2.47 20.12 -21.17
C ARG A 125 3.13 18.86 -21.76
N PRO A 126 2.89 17.64 -21.22
CA PRO A 126 3.38 16.41 -21.84
C PRO A 126 2.65 16.08 -23.16
N SER A 127 3.34 15.41 -24.09
CA SER A 127 2.82 15.07 -25.42
C SER A 127 1.83 13.90 -25.43
N LEU A 128 1.90 12.99 -24.44
CA LEU A 128 0.93 11.89 -24.28
C LEU A 128 -0.03 12.16 -23.11
N PHE A 129 0.40 11.93 -21.86
CA PHE A 129 -0.49 12.00 -20.69
C PHE A 129 0.20 12.39 -19.39
N THR A 130 -0.62 12.59 -18.36
CA THR A 130 -0.20 12.78 -16.97
C THR A 130 -0.59 11.57 -16.12
N ALA A 131 0.30 11.15 -15.22
CA ALA A 131 0.05 10.07 -14.27
C ALA A 131 0.10 10.62 -12.83
N VAL A 132 -0.83 10.21 -11.97
CA VAL A 132 -0.99 10.76 -10.61
C VAL A 132 -0.99 9.64 -9.58
N SER A 133 -0.18 9.80 -8.54
CA SER A 133 -0.23 8.95 -7.34
C SER A 133 -0.26 9.79 -6.07
N ALA A 134 -1.04 9.34 -5.09
CA ALA A 134 -1.02 9.91 -3.74
C ALA A 134 0.29 9.65 -2.98
N GLY A 135 1.15 8.77 -3.50
CA GLY A 135 2.41 8.32 -2.90
C GLY A 135 2.40 6.84 -2.50
N ALA A 136 3.38 6.45 -1.70
CA ALA A 136 3.56 5.11 -1.14
C ALA A 136 2.51 4.75 -0.07
N ILE A 137 1.79 5.76 0.44
CA ILE A 137 0.67 5.61 1.38
C ILE A 137 -0.53 6.44 0.92
N ASP A 138 -1.72 6.03 1.35
CA ASP A 138 -2.96 6.81 1.24
C ASP A 138 -2.82 8.18 1.92
N SER A 139 -3.25 9.26 1.26
CA SER A 139 -3.07 10.62 1.79
C SER A 139 -3.84 10.88 3.08
N MET A 140 -4.96 10.18 3.32
CA MET A 140 -5.68 10.31 4.59
C MET A 140 -4.95 9.56 5.71
N LEU A 141 -4.34 8.40 5.43
CA LEU A 141 -3.50 7.70 6.41
C LEU A 141 -2.19 8.48 6.72
N ALA A 142 -1.66 9.21 5.74
CA ALA A 142 -0.52 10.12 5.92
C ALA A 142 -0.84 11.30 6.85
N HIS A 143 -2.09 11.77 6.88
CA HIS A 143 -2.48 12.92 7.70
C HIS A 143 -3.16 12.57 9.02
N TYR A 144 -3.77 11.39 9.15
CA TYR A 144 -4.61 11.06 10.30
C TYR A 144 -4.25 9.73 10.95
N THR A 145 -4.48 9.67 12.26
CA THR A 145 -4.42 8.45 13.07
C THR A 145 -5.76 7.71 13.05
N ALA A 146 -5.80 6.50 13.63
CA ALA A 146 -7.02 5.70 13.76
C ALA A 146 -8.19 6.43 14.46
N PHE A 147 -7.87 7.38 15.34
CA PHE A 147 -8.83 8.20 16.09
C PHE A 147 -8.98 9.61 15.50
N ARG A 148 -8.76 9.76 14.18
CA ARG A 148 -8.95 11.00 13.40
C ARG A 148 -8.13 12.21 13.88
N LYS A 149 -7.17 12.03 14.80
CA LYS A 149 -6.20 13.06 15.19
C LYS A 149 -5.19 13.27 14.05
N LYS A 150 -4.84 14.53 13.76
CA LYS A 150 -3.80 14.87 12.78
C LYS A 150 -2.43 14.33 13.21
N ARG A 151 -1.67 13.82 12.26
CA ARG A 151 -0.23 13.52 12.39
C ARG A 151 0.57 14.83 12.31
N HIS A 152 1.75 14.84 12.91
CA HIS A 152 2.69 15.96 12.86
C HIS A 152 3.91 15.67 11.99
N ASP A 153 4.02 14.42 11.52
CA ASP A 153 5.10 13.81 10.78
C ASP A 153 4.61 13.16 9.47
N ASP A 154 5.46 13.18 8.43
CA ASP A 154 5.32 12.37 7.22
C ASP A 154 6.71 11.87 6.77
N ALA A 155 6.92 10.56 6.82
CA ALA A 155 8.20 9.93 6.49
C ALA A 155 8.64 10.12 5.03
N TYR A 156 7.72 10.46 4.13
CA TYR A 156 7.98 10.64 2.69
C TYR A 156 8.15 12.11 2.28
N THR A 157 8.17 13.04 3.24
CA THR A 157 8.31 14.49 3.02
C THR A 157 9.69 14.98 3.47
N PRO A 158 10.33 15.94 2.76
CA PRO A 158 11.58 16.58 3.21
C PRO A 158 11.48 17.17 4.63
N GLY A 159 12.42 16.80 5.49
CA GLY A 159 12.44 17.19 6.91
C GLY A 159 11.39 16.48 7.76
N GLY A 160 10.69 15.47 7.23
CA GLY A 160 9.66 14.71 7.94
C GLY A 160 8.36 15.48 8.22
N LYS A 161 8.16 16.64 7.57
CA LYS A 161 7.06 17.57 7.89
C LYS A 161 5.71 17.04 7.41
N ALA A 162 4.67 17.07 8.25
CA ALA A 162 3.31 16.79 7.78
C ALA A 162 2.74 17.92 6.90
N GLY A 163 1.77 17.57 6.04
CA GLY A 163 0.97 18.55 5.29
C GLY A 163 1.54 19.00 3.94
N ALA A 164 2.51 18.29 3.37
CA ALA A 164 3.06 18.56 2.03
C ALA A 164 2.28 17.89 0.87
N ARG A 165 1.17 17.21 1.17
CA ARG A 165 0.20 16.71 0.19
C ARG A 165 -1.22 17.10 0.64
N PRO A 166 -2.22 17.17 -0.26
CA PRO A 166 -3.61 17.42 0.12
C PRO A 166 -4.32 16.13 0.57
N ASN A 167 -5.46 16.28 1.27
CA ASN A 167 -6.37 15.17 1.53
C ASN A 167 -6.99 14.65 0.22
N ARG A 168 -7.00 13.34 0.02
CA ARG A 168 -7.41 12.67 -1.24
C ARG A 168 -6.60 13.20 -2.43
N ALA A 169 -5.27 13.14 -2.28
CA ALA A 169 -4.30 13.72 -3.20
C ALA A 169 -4.53 13.35 -4.68
N ALA A 170 -4.97 12.13 -4.99
CA ALA A 170 -5.27 11.73 -6.36
C ALA A 170 -6.39 12.58 -7.00
N ILE A 171 -7.41 12.99 -6.22
CA ILE A 171 -8.50 13.86 -6.69
C ILE A 171 -7.98 15.28 -6.89
N ALA A 172 -7.30 15.83 -5.87
CA ALA A 172 -6.82 17.21 -5.88
C ALA A 172 -5.81 17.46 -7.01
N TYR A 173 -4.82 16.58 -7.18
CA TYR A 173 -3.83 16.69 -8.24
C TYR A 173 -4.43 16.46 -9.65
N THR A 174 -5.45 15.60 -9.79
CA THR A 174 -6.18 15.48 -11.06
C THR A 174 -6.89 16.80 -11.42
N GLY A 175 -7.55 17.45 -10.46
CA GLY A 175 -8.16 18.76 -10.66
C GLY A 175 -7.12 19.82 -11.07
N LEU A 176 -5.99 19.85 -10.38
CA LEU A 176 -4.87 20.76 -10.67
C LEU A 176 -4.30 20.57 -12.08
N ILE A 177 -4.11 19.33 -12.51
CA ILE A 177 -3.69 19.00 -13.87
C ILE A 177 -4.72 19.45 -14.90
N ARG A 178 -6.02 19.22 -14.66
CA ARG A 178 -7.07 19.65 -15.61
C ARG A 178 -7.18 21.17 -15.72
N GLN A 179 -6.79 21.91 -14.69
CA GLN A 179 -6.65 23.37 -14.73
C GLN A 179 -5.38 23.82 -15.46
N ALA A 180 -4.24 23.16 -15.22
CA ALA A 180 -2.96 23.49 -15.87
C ALA A 180 -2.95 23.14 -17.37
N PHE A 181 -3.56 22.01 -17.72
CA PHE A 181 -3.54 21.42 -19.06
C PHE A 181 -4.96 20.98 -19.47
N PRO A 182 -5.81 21.90 -19.96
CA PRO A 182 -7.14 21.56 -20.47
C PRO A 182 -7.09 20.45 -21.54
N GLY A 183 -8.03 19.51 -21.48
CA GLY A 183 -8.07 18.36 -22.39
C GLY A 183 -6.90 17.36 -22.24
N MET A 184 -6.07 17.46 -21.21
CA MET A 184 -5.03 16.47 -20.92
C MET A 184 -5.63 15.13 -20.47
N GLY A 185 -5.07 14.03 -20.97
CA GLY A 185 -5.34 12.69 -20.44
C GLY A 185 -4.73 12.52 -19.05
N VAL A 186 -5.53 12.11 -18.08
CA VAL A 186 -5.09 11.88 -16.69
C VAL A 186 -5.31 10.43 -16.28
N VAL A 187 -4.22 9.77 -15.92
CA VAL A 187 -4.18 8.42 -15.34
C VAL A 187 -3.97 8.55 -13.83
N ILE A 188 -4.82 7.96 -13.00
CA ILE A 188 -4.63 7.87 -11.54
C ILE A 188 -4.18 6.47 -11.12
N GLY A 189 -3.34 6.35 -10.11
CA GLY A 189 -2.81 5.06 -9.66
C GLY A 189 -2.33 5.03 -8.20
N GLY A 190 -1.61 3.97 -7.86
CA GLY A 190 -1.14 3.71 -6.49
C GLY A 190 -2.25 3.24 -5.55
N ILE A 191 -1.91 3.08 -4.25
CA ILE A 191 -2.79 2.48 -3.25
C ILE A 191 -4.11 3.27 -3.09
N GLU A 192 -4.04 4.61 -3.04
CA GLU A 192 -5.21 5.47 -2.82
C GLU A 192 -6.29 5.29 -3.91
N ALA A 193 -5.88 5.29 -5.19
CA ALA A 193 -6.78 5.10 -6.31
C ALA A 193 -7.21 3.63 -6.42
N SER A 194 -6.25 2.70 -6.39
CA SER A 194 -6.49 1.25 -6.50
C SER A 194 -7.54 0.76 -5.49
N LEU A 195 -7.50 1.21 -4.25
CA LEU A 195 -8.45 0.80 -3.20
C LEU A 195 -9.83 1.48 -3.29
N ARG A 196 -9.99 2.49 -4.15
CA ARG A 196 -11.24 3.24 -4.37
C ARG A 196 -11.77 3.10 -5.80
N ARG A 197 -11.30 2.10 -6.55
CA ARG A 197 -11.69 1.82 -7.94
C ARG A 197 -13.16 1.41 -8.11
N ILE A 198 -13.83 1.02 -7.02
CA ILE A 198 -15.28 0.84 -6.94
C ILE A 198 -15.85 1.64 -5.75
N THR A 199 -17.16 1.61 -5.56
CA THR A 199 -17.84 2.13 -4.37
C THR A 199 -17.20 1.57 -3.12
N HIS A 200 -16.91 2.45 -2.16
CA HIS A 200 -16.14 2.12 -0.96
C HIS A 200 -16.65 2.91 0.24
N TYR A 201 -16.54 2.33 1.43
CA TYR A 201 -16.72 3.08 2.67
C TYR A 201 -15.51 3.99 2.92
N ASP A 202 -15.78 5.26 3.20
CA ASP A 202 -14.80 6.28 3.59
C ASP A 202 -14.96 6.61 5.08
N PHE A 203 -14.11 5.98 5.90
CA PHE A 203 -14.09 6.13 7.36
C PHE A 203 -13.99 7.58 7.86
N TRP A 204 -13.45 8.49 7.04
CA TRP A 204 -13.23 9.88 7.42
C TRP A 204 -14.49 10.74 7.32
N THR A 205 -15.40 10.40 6.42
CA THR A 205 -16.70 11.06 6.23
C THR A 205 -17.88 10.22 6.72
N ASP A 206 -17.62 8.98 7.14
CA ASP A 206 -18.59 7.97 7.61
C ASP A 206 -19.70 7.69 6.59
N LYS A 207 -19.31 7.56 5.31
CA LYS A 207 -20.22 7.39 4.17
C LYS A 207 -19.67 6.38 3.17
N LEU A 208 -20.57 5.77 2.41
CA LEU A 208 -20.19 5.23 1.11
C LEU A 208 -19.85 6.37 0.17
N ARG A 209 -18.77 6.20 -0.59
CA ARG A 209 -18.39 7.11 -1.67
C ARG A 209 -18.36 6.34 -2.97
N ARG A 210 -18.71 7.05 -4.04
CA ARG A 210 -18.65 6.56 -5.42
C ARG A 210 -17.22 6.16 -5.79
N PRO A 211 -17.04 5.35 -6.84
CA PRO A 211 -15.72 5.08 -7.41
C PRO A 211 -14.93 6.37 -7.68
N ILE A 212 -13.64 6.40 -7.32
CA ILE A 212 -12.81 7.62 -7.36
C ILE A 212 -12.70 8.26 -8.75
N LEU A 213 -12.94 7.50 -9.82
CA LEU A 213 -13.03 8.01 -11.20
C LEU A 213 -14.14 9.06 -11.38
N LEU A 214 -15.25 8.99 -10.64
CA LEU A 214 -16.32 10.00 -10.71
C LEU A 214 -15.90 11.31 -10.02
N ASP A 215 -15.22 11.21 -8.87
CA ASP A 215 -14.79 12.38 -8.09
C ASP A 215 -13.61 13.11 -8.73
N SER A 216 -12.58 12.35 -9.11
CA SER A 216 -11.37 12.87 -9.76
C SER A 216 -11.64 13.34 -11.19
N LYS A 217 -12.63 12.73 -11.87
CA LYS A 217 -12.83 12.84 -13.31
C LYS A 217 -11.57 12.46 -14.11
N ALA A 218 -10.73 11.57 -13.59
CA ALA A 218 -9.61 11.01 -14.36
C ALA A 218 -10.14 10.13 -15.51
N ASP A 219 -9.36 10.02 -16.60
CA ASP A 219 -9.75 9.26 -17.79
C ASP A 219 -9.50 7.76 -17.60
N CYS A 220 -8.48 7.42 -16.82
CA CYS A 220 -8.07 6.04 -16.53
C CYS A 220 -7.63 5.91 -15.06
N LEU A 221 -7.89 4.76 -14.46
CA LEU A 221 -7.32 4.32 -13.20
C LEU A 221 -6.50 3.06 -13.42
N VAL A 222 -5.23 3.05 -13.00
CA VAL A 222 -4.39 1.84 -12.96
C VAL A 222 -4.44 1.26 -11.55
N TYR A 223 -4.87 0.00 -11.46
CA TYR A 223 -4.87 -0.79 -10.22
C TYR A 223 -4.01 -2.03 -10.41
N GLY A 224 -3.44 -2.53 -9.31
CA GLY A 224 -2.39 -3.55 -9.42
C GLY A 224 -1.00 -2.94 -9.39
N MET A 225 -0.05 -3.71 -9.91
CA MET A 225 1.27 -3.22 -10.31
C MET A 225 1.15 -2.51 -11.65
N GLY A 226 1.72 -1.30 -11.77
CA GLY A 226 1.40 -0.36 -12.85
C GLY A 226 2.30 -0.42 -14.08
N GLU A 227 3.40 -1.19 -14.03
CA GLU A 227 4.49 -1.17 -15.02
C GLU A 227 4.01 -1.52 -16.43
N SER A 228 3.27 -2.62 -16.58
CA SER A 228 2.74 -3.05 -17.88
C SER A 228 1.60 -2.13 -18.34
N ALA A 229 0.64 -1.83 -17.45
CA ALA A 229 -0.52 -1.00 -17.81
C ALA A 229 -0.10 0.40 -18.27
N LEU A 230 0.81 1.06 -17.56
CA LEU A 230 1.27 2.41 -17.90
C LEU A 230 2.08 2.44 -19.21
N LEU A 231 2.84 1.38 -19.48
CA LEU A 231 3.56 1.21 -20.75
C LEU A 231 2.61 0.97 -21.93
N GLU A 232 1.59 0.11 -21.77
CA GLU A 232 0.57 -0.09 -22.82
C GLU A 232 -0.27 1.17 -23.05
N ILE A 233 -0.58 1.96 -22.01
CA ILE A 233 -1.22 3.27 -22.18
C ILE A 233 -0.34 4.21 -23.01
N ALA A 234 0.98 4.26 -22.74
CA ALA A 234 1.92 5.06 -23.51
C ALA A 234 1.98 4.63 -24.98
N LYS A 235 2.10 3.32 -25.26
CA LYS A 235 2.05 2.77 -26.62
C LYS A 235 0.74 3.08 -27.33
N ALA A 236 -0.40 2.94 -26.64
CA ALA A 236 -1.72 3.19 -27.21
C ALA A 236 -1.91 4.66 -27.59
N MET A 237 -1.45 5.61 -26.76
CA MET A 237 -1.47 7.03 -27.13
C MET A 237 -0.49 7.37 -28.26
N ASP A 238 0.73 6.85 -28.20
CA ASP A 238 1.78 7.12 -29.18
C ASP A 238 1.40 6.62 -30.58
N ALA A 239 0.83 5.40 -30.67
CA ALA A 239 0.31 4.83 -31.91
C ALA A 239 -0.83 5.65 -32.55
N HIS A 240 -1.51 6.49 -31.77
CA HIS A 240 -2.55 7.42 -32.24
C HIS A 240 -2.05 8.87 -32.33
N GLY A 241 -0.75 9.14 -32.25
CA GLY A 241 -0.20 10.50 -32.38
C GLY A 241 -0.46 11.42 -31.18
N GLY A 242 -0.61 10.85 -29.98
CA GLY A 242 -0.81 11.60 -28.73
C GLY A 242 -2.21 12.23 -28.64
N HIS A 243 -2.28 13.57 -28.68
CA HIS A 243 -3.53 14.34 -28.53
C HIS A 243 -4.37 14.41 -29.83
N SER A 244 -4.55 13.29 -30.55
CA SER A 244 -5.28 13.23 -31.84
C SER A 244 -6.80 13.41 -31.77
N GLY A 245 -7.31 13.91 -30.65
CA GLY A 245 -8.75 14.11 -30.40
C GLY A 245 -9.49 12.88 -29.90
N ILE A 246 -8.91 11.67 -29.98
CA ILE A 246 -9.47 10.47 -29.34
C ILE A 246 -9.33 10.60 -27.82
N PRO A 247 -10.42 10.55 -27.03
CA PRO A 247 -10.34 10.64 -25.58
C PRO A 247 -9.56 9.47 -24.99
N LEU A 248 -8.62 9.74 -24.06
CA LEU A 248 -7.78 8.71 -23.44
C LEU A 248 -8.58 7.51 -22.92
N ARG A 249 -9.78 7.73 -22.34
CA ARG A 249 -10.65 6.64 -21.84
C ARG A 249 -10.92 5.56 -22.90
N GLU A 250 -11.01 5.92 -24.18
CA GLU A 250 -11.34 5.00 -25.28
C GLU A 250 -10.13 4.15 -25.69
N LEU A 251 -8.92 4.68 -25.51
CA LEU A 251 -7.65 3.98 -25.81
C LEU A 251 -7.23 2.99 -24.70
N VAL A 252 -7.74 3.14 -23.46
CA VAL A 252 -7.32 2.33 -22.30
C VAL A 252 -8.27 1.19 -21.93
N ILE A 253 -9.50 1.18 -22.47
CA ILE A 253 -10.48 0.14 -22.18
C ILE A 253 -9.94 -1.20 -22.72
N GLY A 254 -9.77 -2.17 -21.81
CA GLY A 254 -9.24 -3.49 -22.12
C GLY A 254 -7.75 -3.68 -21.85
N ILE A 255 -6.99 -2.62 -21.54
CA ILE A 255 -5.61 -2.77 -21.05
C ILE A 255 -5.65 -3.46 -19.67
N PRO A 256 -4.97 -4.59 -19.45
CA PRO A 256 -5.03 -5.30 -18.18
C PRO A 256 -4.58 -4.44 -16.99
N GLY A 257 -5.34 -4.48 -15.89
CA GLY A 257 -5.11 -3.65 -14.70
C GLY A 257 -5.64 -2.22 -14.81
N THR A 258 -6.37 -1.84 -15.85
CA THR A 258 -7.04 -0.54 -15.94
C THR A 258 -8.50 -0.59 -15.51
N ALA A 259 -9.01 0.56 -15.08
CA ALA A 259 -10.42 0.82 -14.93
C ALA A 259 -10.78 2.19 -15.54
N ALA A 260 -11.95 2.27 -16.17
CA ALA A 260 -12.43 3.48 -16.85
C ALA A 260 -13.94 3.65 -16.63
N MET A 261 -14.44 4.87 -16.90
CA MET A 261 -15.88 5.11 -16.96
C MET A 261 -16.43 4.73 -18.34
N GLY A 262 -17.33 3.76 -18.36
CA GLY A 262 -18.05 3.32 -19.57
C GLY A 262 -19.55 3.60 -19.52
N ARG A 263 -20.22 3.26 -20.62
CA ARG A 263 -21.67 3.23 -20.77
C ARG A 263 -22.23 2.10 -19.90
N GLY A 264 -23.26 2.40 -19.12
CA GLY A 264 -23.85 1.45 -18.16
C GLY A 264 -24.90 0.52 -18.79
N PRO A 265 -25.26 -0.56 -18.09
CA PRO A 265 -26.40 -1.40 -18.46
C PRO A 265 -27.72 -0.68 -18.14
N ALA A 266 -28.82 -1.14 -18.75
CA ALA A 266 -30.15 -0.87 -18.21
C ALA A 266 -30.29 -1.54 -16.82
N GLU A 267 -31.01 -0.90 -15.91
CA GLU A 267 -30.90 -1.08 -14.45
C GLU A 267 -31.40 -2.44 -13.87
N SER A 268 -31.61 -3.48 -14.69
CA SER A 268 -32.45 -4.63 -14.36
C SER A 268 -31.74 -5.97 -14.09
N ILE A 269 -30.41 -6.03 -14.03
CA ILE A 269 -29.68 -7.30 -13.81
C ILE A 269 -29.28 -7.42 -12.33
N ALA A 270 -29.87 -8.40 -11.63
CA ALA A 270 -29.50 -8.72 -10.26
C ALA A 270 -28.07 -9.29 -10.18
N PRO A 271 -27.23 -8.86 -9.22
CA PRO A 271 -25.87 -9.37 -9.09
C PRO A 271 -25.85 -10.79 -8.50
N GLU A 272 -25.67 -11.79 -9.36
CA GLU A 272 -25.37 -13.16 -8.92
C GLU A 272 -23.90 -13.26 -8.46
N ALA A 273 -23.71 -13.45 -7.14
CA ALA A 273 -22.40 -13.35 -6.52
C ALA A 273 -21.50 -14.56 -6.81
N GLY A 274 -20.49 -14.37 -7.66
CA GLY A 274 -19.25 -15.15 -7.60
C GLY A 274 -18.88 -16.04 -8.77
N ILE A 275 -19.69 -16.07 -9.83
CA ILE A 275 -19.33 -16.70 -11.10
C ILE A 275 -19.34 -15.60 -12.17
N PRO A 276 -18.26 -15.39 -12.94
CA PRO A 276 -18.29 -14.44 -14.04
C PRO A 276 -19.17 -14.99 -15.17
N LYS A 277 -20.05 -14.15 -15.71
CA LYS A 277 -20.95 -14.48 -16.82
C LYS A 277 -20.52 -13.74 -18.09
N PRO A 278 -20.96 -14.12 -19.30
CA PRO A 278 -20.78 -13.30 -20.49
C PRO A 278 -21.27 -11.87 -20.24
N ALA A 279 -20.54 -10.88 -20.75
CA ALA A 279 -20.82 -9.47 -20.56
C ALA A 279 -21.99 -8.92 -21.40
N THR A 280 -22.74 -9.78 -22.09
CA THR A 280 -23.92 -9.45 -22.89
C THR A 280 -24.88 -8.55 -22.11
N GLY A 281 -25.13 -7.35 -22.64
CA GLY A 281 -26.00 -6.34 -22.01
C GLY A 281 -25.41 -5.59 -20.80
N LEU A 282 -24.19 -5.89 -20.34
CA LEU A 282 -23.55 -5.19 -19.22
C LEU A 282 -22.97 -3.83 -19.62
N SER A 283 -22.32 -3.75 -20.78
CA SER A 283 -21.83 -2.50 -21.36
C SER A 283 -21.46 -2.70 -22.84
N PRO A 284 -21.79 -1.76 -23.74
CA PRO A 284 -21.35 -1.80 -25.14
C PRO A 284 -19.85 -1.47 -25.33
N ASP A 285 -19.13 -1.15 -24.25
CA ASP A 285 -17.69 -0.84 -24.28
C ASP A 285 -16.81 -2.08 -24.00
N ILE A 286 -17.41 -3.25 -23.75
CA ILE A 286 -16.70 -4.52 -23.50
C ILE A 286 -17.24 -5.63 -24.40
N PRO A 287 -16.44 -6.64 -24.80
CA PRO A 287 -16.90 -7.72 -25.68
C PRO A 287 -18.01 -8.55 -25.00
N GLU A 288 -19.12 -8.80 -25.69
CA GLU A 288 -20.30 -9.47 -25.10
C GLU A 288 -20.03 -10.90 -24.61
N ASP A 289 -19.07 -11.59 -25.21
CA ASP A 289 -18.65 -12.95 -24.84
C ASP A 289 -17.59 -12.97 -23.72
N ALA A 290 -17.04 -11.80 -23.35
CA ALA A 290 -16.02 -11.72 -22.31
C ALA A 290 -16.61 -12.08 -20.93
N PRO A 291 -15.92 -12.92 -20.13
CA PRO A 291 -16.36 -13.21 -18.77
C PRO A 291 -16.24 -11.96 -17.89
N ALA A 292 -17.32 -11.60 -17.22
CA ALA A 292 -17.44 -10.41 -16.39
C ALA A 292 -18.18 -10.69 -15.08
N TYR A 293 -17.71 -10.10 -13.98
CA TYR A 293 -18.48 -10.00 -12.74
C TYR A 293 -19.36 -8.75 -12.77
N LEU A 294 -20.66 -8.91 -12.55
CA LEU A 294 -21.52 -7.79 -12.19
C LEU A 294 -21.41 -7.54 -10.69
N LEU A 295 -20.92 -6.36 -10.32
CA LEU A 295 -20.91 -5.86 -8.95
C LEU A 295 -22.24 -5.14 -8.66
N PRO A 296 -22.73 -5.15 -7.40
CA PRO A 296 -23.80 -4.28 -6.97
C PRO A 296 -23.58 -2.82 -7.38
N SER A 297 -24.66 -2.09 -7.68
CA SER A 297 -24.60 -0.66 -7.98
C SER A 297 -24.26 0.15 -6.72
N HIS A 298 -23.76 1.36 -6.93
CA HIS A 298 -23.56 2.31 -5.83
C HIS A 298 -24.85 2.57 -5.05
N GLU A 299 -25.93 2.81 -5.78
CA GLU A 299 -27.26 3.16 -5.27
C GLU A 299 -27.89 2.02 -4.47
N SER A 300 -27.73 0.76 -4.92
CA SER A 300 -28.16 -0.40 -4.13
C SER A 300 -27.33 -0.56 -2.85
N MET A 301 -26.02 -0.32 -2.88
CA MET A 301 -25.18 -0.38 -1.66
C MET A 301 -25.51 0.73 -0.64
N GLU A 302 -26.00 1.89 -1.07
CA GLU A 302 -26.48 2.94 -0.16
C GLU A 302 -27.74 2.51 0.62
N THR A 303 -28.57 1.61 0.05
CA THR A 303 -29.79 1.10 0.69
C THR A 303 -29.59 -0.24 1.42
N GLN A 304 -28.61 -1.05 1.00
CA GLN A 304 -28.32 -2.39 1.51
C GLN A 304 -26.82 -2.53 1.83
N PRO A 305 -26.37 -2.22 3.07
CA PRO A 305 -24.95 -2.22 3.45
C PRO A 305 -24.22 -3.55 3.21
N GLU A 306 -24.93 -4.67 3.31
CA GLU A 306 -24.46 -6.03 3.02
C GLU A 306 -23.95 -6.21 1.58
N LEU A 307 -24.46 -5.42 0.63
CA LEU A 307 -23.98 -5.46 -0.76
C LEU A 307 -22.54 -4.94 -0.88
N LEU A 308 -22.04 -4.12 0.05
CA LEU A 308 -20.62 -3.77 0.11
C LEU A 308 -19.75 -5.01 0.42
N MET A 309 -20.24 -5.93 1.25
CA MET A 309 -19.54 -7.20 1.51
C MET A 309 -19.50 -8.05 0.25
N SER A 310 -20.65 -8.21 -0.43
CA SER A 310 -20.75 -8.95 -1.70
C SER A 310 -19.83 -8.38 -2.79
N ALA A 311 -19.84 -7.05 -2.97
CA ALA A 311 -18.94 -6.36 -3.90
C ALA A 311 -17.47 -6.58 -3.55
N THR A 312 -17.11 -6.48 -2.27
CA THR A 312 -15.71 -6.62 -1.80
C THR A 312 -15.18 -8.05 -1.98
N LEU A 313 -15.96 -9.08 -1.61
CA LEU A 313 -15.59 -10.48 -1.80
C LEU A 313 -15.53 -10.88 -3.28
N THR A 314 -16.34 -10.27 -4.12
CA THR A 314 -16.28 -10.45 -5.58
C THR A 314 -15.05 -9.76 -6.16
N LEU A 315 -14.66 -8.59 -5.64
CA LEU A 315 -13.43 -7.91 -6.02
C LEU A 315 -12.15 -8.66 -5.60
N GLU A 316 -12.14 -9.32 -4.43
CA GLU A 316 -11.05 -10.24 -4.04
C GLU A 316 -10.92 -11.43 -5.02
N ARG A 317 -12.05 -12.01 -5.45
CA ARG A 317 -12.08 -13.11 -6.44
C ARG A 317 -11.58 -12.64 -7.80
N HIS A 318 -12.10 -11.51 -8.29
CA HIS A 318 -11.66 -10.86 -9.53
C HIS A 318 -10.14 -10.67 -9.59
N VAL A 319 -9.53 -10.08 -8.54
CA VAL A 319 -8.07 -9.90 -8.45
C VAL A 319 -7.30 -11.21 -8.37
N HIS A 320 -7.86 -12.26 -7.74
CA HIS A 320 -7.17 -13.54 -7.63
C HIS A 320 -7.18 -14.35 -8.92
N GLN A 321 -8.36 -14.49 -9.54
CA GLN A 321 -8.56 -15.32 -10.74
C GLN A 321 -8.00 -14.63 -11.99
N ALA A 322 -8.07 -13.29 -12.04
CA ALA A 322 -7.34 -12.44 -12.99
C ALA A 322 -7.55 -12.77 -14.48
N HIS A 323 -8.75 -13.21 -14.86
CA HIS A 323 -9.11 -13.58 -16.24
C HIS A 323 -10.49 -13.04 -16.69
N SER A 324 -11.18 -12.29 -15.83
CA SER A 324 -12.52 -11.74 -16.09
C SER A 324 -12.48 -10.24 -15.93
N TRP A 325 -13.43 -9.54 -16.54
CA TRP A 325 -13.76 -8.14 -16.24
C TRP A 325 -14.53 -8.04 -14.92
N ALA A 326 -14.68 -6.81 -14.41
CA ALA A 326 -15.72 -6.48 -13.43
C ALA A 326 -16.42 -5.18 -13.83
N VAL A 327 -17.74 -5.14 -13.68
CA VAL A 327 -18.61 -4.03 -14.05
C VAL A 327 -19.39 -3.59 -12.81
N GLN A 328 -19.34 -2.29 -12.47
CA GLN A 328 -20.19 -1.69 -11.44
C GLN A 328 -21.07 -0.60 -12.03
N PRO A 329 -22.40 -0.76 -12.04
CA PRO A 329 -23.32 0.33 -12.35
C PRO A 329 -23.21 1.45 -11.31
N VAL A 330 -23.25 2.70 -11.76
CA VAL A 330 -23.27 3.89 -10.90
C VAL A 330 -23.77 5.10 -11.70
N ALA A 331 -24.77 5.82 -11.18
CA ALA A 331 -25.29 7.07 -11.74
C ALA A 331 -25.57 7.02 -13.26
N GLY A 332 -26.33 6.01 -13.72
CA GLY A 332 -26.67 5.83 -15.15
C GLY A 332 -25.51 5.44 -16.07
N ARG A 333 -24.35 5.07 -15.50
CA ARG A 333 -23.13 4.63 -16.20
C ARG A 333 -22.59 3.36 -15.55
N ALA A 334 -21.42 2.88 -15.99
CA ALA A 334 -20.68 1.86 -15.27
C ALA A 334 -19.20 2.23 -15.09
N VAL A 335 -18.59 1.76 -14.01
CA VAL A 335 -17.14 1.57 -13.98
C VAL A 335 -16.84 0.21 -14.57
N LEU A 336 -15.95 0.19 -15.54
CA LEU A 336 -15.44 -1.00 -16.19
C LEU A 336 -14.03 -1.24 -15.65
N LEU A 337 -13.79 -2.43 -15.11
CA LEU A 337 -12.46 -2.92 -14.74
C LEU A 337 -12.08 -3.99 -15.75
N ALA A 338 -11.02 -3.73 -16.52
CA ALA A 338 -10.39 -4.75 -17.35
C ALA A 338 -9.87 -5.90 -16.46
N PRO A 339 -9.53 -7.08 -17.00
CA PRO A 339 -8.89 -8.13 -16.21
C PRO A 339 -7.61 -7.61 -15.51
N PRO A 340 -7.36 -7.95 -14.24
CA PRO A 340 -6.14 -7.56 -13.54
C PRO A 340 -4.87 -7.92 -14.31
N ALA A 341 -3.89 -7.03 -14.33
CA ALA A 341 -2.58 -7.30 -14.91
C ALA A 341 -1.96 -8.57 -14.29
N THR A 342 -1.34 -9.40 -15.13
CA THR A 342 -0.55 -10.53 -14.65
C THR A 342 0.66 -10.03 -13.86
N PRO A 343 1.08 -10.72 -12.79
CA PRO A 343 2.37 -10.42 -12.15
C PRO A 343 3.51 -10.49 -13.19
N LEU A 344 4.48 -9.58 -13.09
CA LEU A 344 5.62 -9.56 -14.01
C LEU A 344 6.38 -10.90 -13.98
N PRO A 345 6.83 -11.41 -15.13
CA PRO A 345 7.73 -12.57 -15.17
C PRO A 345 9.08 -12.22 -14.54
N GLU A 346 9.85 -13.24 -14.17
CA GLU A 346 11.17 -13.07 -13.53
C GLU A 346 12.12 -12.20 -14.37
N GLU A 347 12.10 -12.35 -15.71
CA GLU A 347 12.94 -11.53 -16.60
C GLU A 347 12.61 -10.03 -16.56
N ASP A 348 11.34 -9.66 -16.42
CA ASP A 348 10.94 -8.25 -16.37
C ASP A 348 11.09 -7.66 -14.97
N MET A 349 10.90 -8.48 -13.93
CA MET A 349 11.32 -8.13 -12.57
C MET A 349 12.83 -7.85 -12.54
N ASP A 350 13.65 -8.70 -13.15
CA ASP A 350 15.10 -8.52 -13.21
C ASP A 350 15.49 -7.25 -13.96
N ARG A 351 14.94 -7.02 -15.16
CA ARG A 351 15.14 -5.79 -15.95
C ARG A 351 14.76 -4.53 -15.18
N LEU A 352 13.60 -4.55 -14.52
CA LEU A 352 13.05 -3.42 -13.77
C LEU A 352 13.94 -3.03 -12.58
N TYR A 353 14.44 -4.02 -11.83
CA TYR A 353 15.29 -3.79 -10.67
C TYR A 353 16.78 -3.59 -11.05
N SER A 354 17.20 -3.93 -12.28
CA SER A 354 18.54 -3.59 -12.80
C SER A 354 18.66 -2.15 -13.33
N LEU A 355 17.57 -1.38 -13.37
CA LEU A 355 17.63 0.03 -13.79
C LEU A 355 18.53 0.85 -12.82
N PRO A 356 19.29 1.84 -13.32
CA PRO A 356 20.32 2.53 -12.53
C PRO A 356 19.71 3.59 -11.60
N PHE A 357 19.06 3.15 -10.53
CA PHE A 357 18.55 4.03 -9.46
C PHE A 357 19.70 4.68 -8.68
N ALA A 358 19.59 5.97 -8.39
CA ALA A 358 20.56 6.73 -7.59
C ALA A 358 20.52 6.38 -6.08
N ARG A 359 19.46 5.69 -5.64
CA ARG A 359 19.21 5.22 -4.26
C ARG A 359 19.35 6.32 -3.20
N LYS A 360 18.85 7.52 -3.51
CA LYS A 360 18.87 8.70 -2.65
C LYS A 360 17.79 9.71 -3.04
N ALA A 361 17.46 10.63 -2.13
CA ALA A 361 16.63 11.78 -2.40
C ALA A 361 17.19 12.65 -3.53
N HIS A 362 16.32 13.31 -4.29
CA HIS A 362 16.70 14.24 -5.35
C HIS A 362 17.58 15.39 -4.82
N PRO A 363 18.64 15.84 -5.54
CA PRO A 363 19.59 16.82 -5.01
C PRO A 363 19.00 18.22 -4.72
N SER A 364 17.78 18.50 -5.16
CA SER A 364 17.07 19.75 -4.87
C SER A 364 16.63 19.90 -3.40
N TYR A 365 16.57 18.79 -2.64
CA TYR A 365 16.12 18.82 -1.25
C TYR A 365 17.24 19.24 -0.29
N LYS A 366 16.94 20.18 0.61
CA LYS A 366 17.88 20.66 1.65
C LYS A 366 17.77 19.82 2.93
N GLU A 367 16.54 19.42 3.28
CA GLU A 367 16.27 18.53 4.41
C GLU A 367 16.15 17.07 3.95
N ALA A 368 16.62 16.14 4.80
CA ALA A 368 16.53 14.71 4.54
C ALA A 368 15.06 14.22 4.51
N ILE A 369 14.75 13.29 3.61
CA ILE A 369 13.48 12.55 3.60
C ILE A 369 13.65 11.31 4.51
N PRO A 370 12.88 11.14 5.61
CA PRO A 370 13.09 10.04 6.55
C PRO A 370 13.08 8.64 5.91
N ALA A 371 12.19 8.41 4.93
CA ALA A 371 12.08 7.15 4.22
C ALA A 371 13.35 6.76 3.44
N ASP A 372 14.06 7.72 2.82
CA ASP A 372 15.35 7.47 2.13
C ASP A 372 16.34 6.82 3.11
N SER A 373 16.54 7.43 4.29
CA SER A 373 17.42 6.90 5.33
C SER A 373 17.03 5.50 5.80
N MET A 374 15.73 5.16 5.82
CA MET A 374 15.26 3.82 6.21
C MET A 374 15.50 2.75 5.13
N ILE A 375 15.31 3.09 3.86
CA ILE A 375 15.27 2.11 2.76
C ILE A 375 16.51 2.07 1.88
N CYS A 376 17.42 3.04 1.95
CA CYS A 376 18.54 3.16 1.00
C CYS A 376 19.41 1.89 0.86
N THR A 377 19.49 1.04 1.89
CA THR A 377 20.16 -0.27 1.86
C THR A 377 19.22 -1.48 1.98
N SER A 378 17.94 -1.32 1.63
CA SER A 378 16.97 -2.42 1.55
C SER A 378 16.85 -2.97 0.13
N ILE A 379 16.62 -4.28 0.00
CA ILE A 379 16.53 -4.98 -1.28
C ILE A 379 15.17 -5.69 -1.39
N THR A 380 14.40 -5.35 -2.42
CA THR A 380 13.13 -6.03 -2.72
C THR A 380 13.37 -7.26 -3.60
N THR A 381 13.16 -8.45 -3.06
CA THR A 381 13.34 -9.74 -3.78
C THR A 381 12.09 -10.21 -4.50
N HIS A 382 10.90 -9.80 -4.03
CA HIS A 382 9.62 -10.22 -4.60
C HIS A 382 8.47 -9.23 -4.27
N ARG A 383 7.34 -9.41 -4.95
CA ARG A 383 6.07 -8.66 -4.77
C ARG A 383 4.89 -9.61 -4.70
N GLY A 384 3.76 -9.15 -4.15
CA GLY A 384 2.57 -9.97 -3.87
C GLY A 384 2.59 -10.55 -2.45
N CYS A 385 1.45 -11.08 -1.99
CA CYS A 385 1.35 -11.74 -0.69
C CYS A 385 0.25 -12.80 -0.65
N GLY A 386 0.61 -14.07 -0.41
CA GLY A 386 -0.34 -15.19 -0.30
C GLY A 386 -1.25 -15.13 0.94
N GLY A 387 -0.98 -14.21 1.88
CA GLY A 387 -1.63 -14.12 3.18
C GLY A 387 -3.15 -13.95 3.15
N GLY A 388 -3.67 -13.10 2.26
CA GLY A 388 -5.12 -12.87 2.12
C GLY A 388 -5.82 -12.36 3.39
N CYS A 389 -5.09 -11.73 4.32
CA CYS A 389 -5.62 -11.20 5.59
C CYS A 389 -6.71 -10.15 5.30
N SER A 390 -7.85 -10.23 5.97
CA SER A 390 -9.07 -9.47 5.60
C SER A 390 -8.95 -7.94 5.73
N PHE A 391 -8.02 -7.46 6.54
CA PHE A 391 -7.69 -6.04 6.76
C PHE A 391 -6.55 -5.52 5.87
N CYS A 392 -5.90 -6.39 5.10
CA CYS A 392 -4.66 -6.05 4.41
C CYS A 392 -4.91 -5.74 2.93
N SER A 393 -4.46 -4.56 2.48
CA SER A 393 -4.57 -4.13 1.08
C SER A 393 -3.67 -4.91 0.11
N LEU A 394 -2.62 -5.58 0.59
CA LEU A 394 -1.61 -6.24 -0.26
C LEU A 394 -2.21 -7.26 -1.23
N ALA A 395 -3.10 -8.14 -0.75
CA ALA A 395 -3.71 -9.16 -1.61
C ALA A 395 -4.63 -8.57 -2.70
N LEU A 396 -5.20 -7.39 -2.46
CA LEU A 396 -6.09 -6.68 -3.38
C LEU A 396 -5.35 -5.72 -4.32
N HIS A 397 -4.16 -5.24 -3.93
CA HIS A 397 -3.36 -4.26 -4.66
C HIS A 397 -2.15 -4.86 -5.38
N GLN A 398 -1.47 -5.86 -4.82
CA GLN A 398 -0.36 -6.57 -5.47
C GLN A 398 -0.75 -7.99 -5.92
N GLY A 399 -1.87 -8.53 -5.43
CA GLY A 399 -2.31 -9.90 -5.70
C GLY A 399 -1.73 -10.94 -4.73
N ARG A 400 -2.24 -12.17 -4.84
CA ARG A 400 -1.81 -13.32 -4.03
C ARG A 400 -0.76 -14.22 -4.69
N ARG A 401 -0.54 -14.05 -5.99
CA ARG A 401 0.57 -14.67 -6.72
C ARG A 401 1.84 -13.87 -6.43
N ILE A 402 2.97 -14.54 -6.25
CA ILE A 402 4.25 -13.87 -6.00
C ILE A 402 5.00 -13.69 -7.31
N ALA A 403 5.44 -12.47 -7.60
CA ALA A 403 6.43 -12.19 -8.63
C ALA A 403 7.78 -12.05 -7.95
N SER A 404 8.73 -12.93 -8.27
CA SER A 404 10.08 -12.94 -7.71
C SER A 404 11.09 -12.46 -8.75
N ARG A 405 12.18 -11.86 -8.27
CA ARG A 405 13.41 -11.66 -9.05
C ARG A 405 14.26 -12.93 -9.00
N SER A 406 15.09 -13.12 -10.01
CA SER A 406 16.09 -14.17 -9.98
C SER A 406 17.13 -13.88 -8.89
N HIS A 407 17.80 -14.95 -8.46
CA HIS A 407 18.96 -14.83 -7.59
C HIS A 407 20.03 -13.91 -8.22
N LYS A 408 20.22 -13.97 -9.54
CA LYS A 408 21.24 -13.18 -10.24
C LYS A 408 20.99 -11.67 -10.08
N SER A 409 19.77 -11.20 -10.36
CA SER A 409 19.41 -9.78 -10.23
C SER A 409 19.60 -9.26 -8.81
N VAL A 410 19.24 -10.07 -7.80
CA VAL A 410 19.44 -9.72 -6.39
C VAL A 410 20.93 -9.54 -6.07
N MET A 411 21.80 -10.47 -6.50
CA MET A 411 23.25 -10.35 -6.26
C MET A 411 23.90 -9.19 -7.04
N GLU A 412 23.42 -8.88 -8.25
CA GLU A 412 23.89 -7.73 -9.03
C GLU A 412 23.58 -6.40 -8.34
N GLU A 413 22.37 -6.25 -7.75
CA GLU A 413 22.04 -5.08 -6.93
C GLU A 413 22.88 -5.00 -5.64
N VAL A 414 23.15 -6.13 -4.98
CA VAL A 414 24.03 -6.19 -3.79
C VAL A 414 25.41 -5.63 -4.12
N ARG A 415 26.04 -6.11 -5.21
CA ARG A 415 27.38 -5.67 -5.64
C ARG A 415 27.40 -4.21 -6.07
N ALA A 416 26.40 -3.78 -6.85
CA ALA A 416 26.27 -2.39 -7.28
C ALA A 416 26.09 -1.44 -6.08
N MET A 417 25.30 -1.82 -5.09
CA MET A 417 25.12 -1.07 -3.84
C MET A 417 26.40 -1.06 -3.00
N ALA A 418 27.09 -2.20 -2.86
CA ALA A 418 28.32 -2.34 -2.08
C ALA A 418 29.46 -1.45 -2.61
N ALA A 419 29.53 -1.23 -3.92
CA ALA A 419 30.49 -0.33 -4.56
C ALA A 419 30.22 1.17 -4.29
N THR A 420 29.09 1.55 -3.69
CA THR A 420 28.76 2.97 -3.44
C THR A 420 29.42 3.52 -2.18
N LYS A 421 29.90 4.77 -2.23
CA LYS A 421 30.46 5.49 -1.06
C LYS A 421 29.46 5.70 0.10
N ARG A 422 28.16 5.51 -0.13
CA ARG A 422 27.10 5.61 0.89
C ARG A 422 26.94 4.31 1.68
N PHE A 423 27.37 3.17 1.13
CA PHE A 423 27.21 1.87 1.76
C PHE A 423 28.25 1.64 2.86
N ASN A 424 27.81 1.17 4.02
CA ASN A 424 28.65 1.00 5.22
C ASN A 424 28.97 -0.48 5.56
N GLY A 425 28.48 -1.41 4.73
CA GLY A 425 28.51 -2.86 4.98
C GLY A 425 27.20 -3.45 5.50
N SER A 426 26.15 -2.65 5.74
CA SER A 426 24.89 -3.12 6.33
C SER A 426 23.71 -3.01 5.36
N ILE A 427 23.16 -4.16 4.99
CA ILE A 427 21.88 -4.28 4.30
C ILE A 427 20.77 -4.25 5.34
N SER A 428 19.88 -3.26 5.27
CA SER A 428 18.88 -2.99 6.32
C SER A 428 17.70 -3.96 6.30
N ASP A 429 17.33 -4.45 5.11
CA ASP A 429 16.31 -5.46 4.89
C ASP A 429 16.53 -6.18 3.55
N VAL A 430 16.15 -7.46 3.48
CA VAL A 430 16.06 -8.24 2.24
C VAL A 430 14.74 -9.00 2.26
N GLY A 431 13.85 -8.72 1.31
CA GLY A 431 12.53 -9.36 1.31
C GLY A 431 11.50 -8.71 0.39
N GLY A 432 10.25 -8.72 0.85
CA GLY A 432 9.09 -8.17 0.15
C GLY A 432 7.99 -7.91 1.17
N PRO A 433 6.70 -7.89 0.77
CA PRO A 433 5.58 -7.63 1.69
C PRO A 433 5.46 -8.63 2.85
N SER A 434 6.11 -9.78 2.74
CA SER A 434 6.53 -10.62 3.87
C SER A 434 7.86 -11.23 3.47
N ALA A 435 8.92 -11.06 4.26
CA ALA A 435 10.29 -11.30 3.79
C ALA A 435 10.52 -12.74 3.29
N ASN A 436 9.82 -13.71 3.87
CA ASN A 436 9.97 -15.14 3.61
C ASN A 436 8.97 -15.74 2.61
N MET A 437 8.63 -15.00 1.54
CA MET A 437 7.83 -15.50 0.40
C MET A 437 8.56 -15.46 -0.97
N TRP A 438 9.87 -15.20 -1.00
CA TRP A 438 10.64 -15.25 -2.26
C TRP A 438 10.56 -16.66 -2.89
N GLN A 439 10.38 -16.72 -4.20
CA GLN A 439 10.11 -17.93 -4.98
C GLN A 439 8.95 -18.80 -4.45
N ALA A 440 7.95 -18.19 -3.80
CA ALA A 440 6.70 -18.88 -3.51
C ALA A 440 5.83 -19.03 -4.76
N GLU A 441 5.34 -20.24 -5.02
CA GLU A 441 4.58 -20.58 -6.22
C GLU A 441 3.21 -21.17 -5.87
N CYS A 442 2.23 -20.97 -6.76
CA CYS A 442 0.92 -21.59 -6.64
C CYS A 442 0.69 -22.55 -7.81
N ALA A 443 0.65 -23.86 -7.52
CA ALA A 443 0.42 -24.91 -8.52
C ALA A 443 -1.06 -25.15 -8.86
N ALA A 444 -1.98 -24.38 -8.27
CA ALA A 444 -3.41 -24.42 -8.59
C ALA A 444 -3.75 -23.52 -9.78
N ASP A 445 -4.67 -23.96 -10.64
CA ASP A 445 -5.30 -23.13 -11.68
C ASP A 445 -5.99 -21.91 -11.04
N PRO A 446 -5.53 -20.67 -11.29
CA PRO A 446 -6.13 -19.46 -10.72
C PRO A 446 -7.61 -19.30 -11.07
N ALA A 447 -8.04 -19.72 -12.28
CA ALA A 447 -9.42 -19.58 -12.74
C ALA A 447 -10.40 -20.50 -11.97
N ARG A 448 -9.89 -21.55 -11.30
CA ARG A 448 -10.69 -22.48 -10.49
C ARG A 448 -10.50 -22.28 -8.99
N CYS A 449 -9.59 -21.39 -8.57
CA CYS A 449 -9.28 -21.21 -7.17
C CYS A 449 -10.32 -20.32 -6.47
N ASN A 450 -11.05 -20.90 -5.53
CA ASN A 450 -12.06 -20.23 -4.71
C ASN A 450 -11.59 -19.92 -3.27
N ARG A 451 -10.34 -20.27 -2.90
CA ARG A 451 -9.80 -19.95 -1.57
C ARG A 451 -9.66 -18.43 -1.43
N ALA A 452 -10.10 -17.86 -0.30
CA ALA A 452 -9.88 -16.45 0.02
C ALA A 452 -8.44 -16.15 0.50
N SER A 453 -7.78 -17.12 1.14
CA SER A 453 -6.39 -17.04 1.59
C SER A 453 -5.61 -18.29 1.20
N CYS A 454 -4.34 -18.14 0.83
CA CYS A 454 -3.44 -19.28 0.61
C CYS A 454 -2.85 -19.82 1.93
N MET A 455 -3.11 -19.15 3.07
CA MET A 455 -2.45 -19.42 4.35
C MET A 455 -3.42 -19.76 5.49
N HIS A 456 -4.67 -19.31 5.42
CA HIS A 456 -5.72 -19.55 6.42
C HIS A 456 -6.89 -20.34 5.77
N PRO A 457 -7.59 -21.24 6.51
CA PRO A 457 -7.37 -21.63 7.92
C PRO A 457 -6.15 -22.54 8.12
N LYS A 458 -5.68 -23.19 7.05
CA LYS A 458 -4.39 -23.89 6.98
C LYS A 458 -3.68 -23.45 5.70
N ILE A 459 -2.34 -23.53 5.71
CA ILE A 459 -1.50 -23.28 4.52
C ILE A 459 -1.94 -24.23 3.39
N CYS A 460 -2.15 -23.66 2.21
CA CYS A 460 -2.62 -24.41 1.05
C CYS A 460 -1.48 -25.31 0.52
N PRO A 461 -1.68 -26.63 0.33
CA PRO A 461 -0.62 -27.52 -0.19
C PRO A 461 -0.21 -27.20 -1.64
N GLN A 462 -1.01 -26.40 -2.35
CA GLN A 462 -0.66 -25.89 -3.68
C GLN A 462 0.17 -24.60 -3.63
N PHE A 463 0.25 -23.91 -2.49
CA PHE A 463 1.08 -22.72 -2.28
C PHE A 463 2.41 -23.15 -1.64
N ARG A 464 3.41 -23.37 -2.50
CA ARG A 464 4.72 -23.92 -2.11
C ARG A 464 5.68 -22.77 -1.86
N VAL A 465 6.54 -22.90 -0.85
CA VAL A 465 7.58 -21.91 -0.53
C VAL A 465 8.86 -22.63 -0.14
N ASN A 466 10.00 -22.27 -0.75
CA ASN A 466 11.30 -22.81 -0.38
C ASN A 466 12.01 -21.91 0.65
N GLN A 467 11.74 -22.18 1.93
CA GLN A 467 12.31 -21.41 3.04
C GLN A 467 13.84 -21.58 3.14
N THR A 468 14.35 -22.79 2.92
CA THR A 468 15.80 -23.08 2.88
C THR A 468 16.50 -22.28 1.77
N GLU A 469 15.99 -22.23 0.53
CA GLU A 469 16.64 -21.42 -0.51
C GLU A 469 16.53 -19.92 -0.28
N THR A 470 15.45 -19.43 0.34
CA THR A 470 15.37 -18.03 0.78
C THR A 470 16.51 -17.70 1.76
N VAL A 471 16.77 -18.60 2.71
CA VAL A 471 17.88 -18.46 3.66
C VAL A 471 19.25 -18.64 3.00
N ASN A 472 19.39 -19.52 2.02
CA ASN A 472 20.65 -19.69 1.29
C ASN A 472 20.98 -18.47 0.43
N MET A 473 19.99 -17.81 -0.16
CA MET A 473 20.15 -16.48 -0.77
C MET A 473 20.66 -15.46 0.27
N LEU A 474 20.03 -15.36 1.45
CA LEU A 474 20.48 -14.42 2.50
C LEU A 474 21.92 -14.68 2.96
N ARG A 475 22.34 -15.95 3.03
CA ARG A 475 23.74 -16.34 3.32
C ARG A 475 24.68 -15.89 2.20
N ARG A 476 24.36 -16.23 0.94
CA ARG A 476 25.15 -15.80 -0.23
C ARG A 476 25.31 -14.27 -0.27
N ILE A 477 24.25 -13.50 0.01
CA ILE A 477 24.30 -12.04 0.13
C ILE A 477 25.24 -11.58 1.25
N ARG A 478 25.21 -12.23 2.42
CA ARG A 478 26.11 -11.91 3.55
C ARG A 478 27.58 -12.19 3.24
N ASP A 479 27.82 -13.21 2.42
CA ASP A 479 29.15 -13.72 2.12
C ASP A 479 29.80 -13.02 0.88
N GLU A 480 29.13 -12.04 0.27
CA GLU A 480 29.68 -11.15 -0.79
C GLU A 480 30.67 -10.11 -0.24
N GLU A 481 31.60 -9.67 -1.09
CA GLU A 481 32.62 -8.68 -0.72
C GLU A 481 32.00 -7.33 -0.29
N GLY A 482 32.55 -6.75 0.77
CA GLY A 482 32.08 -5.48 1.35
C GLY A 482 30.85 -5.61 2.26
N ILE A 483 30.16 -6.75 2.28
CA ILE A 483 29.02 -6.99 3.16
C ILE A 483 29.51 -7.41 4.56
N LYS A 484 28.92 -6.81 5.60
CA LYS A 484 29.21 -7.09 7.02
C LYS A 484 27.99 -7.63 7.74
N HIS A 485 26.81 -7.07 7.42
CA HIS A 485 25.55 -7.40 8.06
C HIS A 485 24.41 -7.46 7.05
N VAL A 486 23.60 -8.52 7.14
CA VAL A 486 22.34 -8.69 6.42
C VAL A 486 21.25 -8.89 7.46
N ARG A 487 20.11 -8.22 7.29
CA ARG A 487 18.98 -8.28 8.21
C ARG A 487 17.68 -8.59 7.50
N VAL A 488 16.74 -9.18 8.24
CA VAL A 488 15.34 -9.31 7.83
C VAL A 488 14.50 -8.45 8.79
N ALA A 489 13.98 -7.33 8.28
CA ALA A 489 13.28 -6.29 9.02
C ALA A 489 11.83 -6.03 8.54
N SER A 490 11.48 -6.43 7.31
CA SER A 490 10.10 -6.37 6.77
C SER A 490 9.12 -7.37 7.43
N GLY A 491 9.61 -8.16 8.39
CA GLY A 491 8.81 -9.13 9.15
C GLY A 491 8.63 -10.45 8.41
N VAL A 492 8.51 -11.53 9.19
CA VAL A 492 8.34 -12.90 8.68
C VAL A 492 6.94 -13.43 9.01
N ARG A 493 6.40 -14.24 8.10
CA ARG A 493 5.26 -15.11 8.40
C ARG A 493 5.76 -16.27 9.26
N PHE A 494 5.52 -16.18 10.58
CA PHE A 494 5.94 -17.16 11.57
C PHE A 494 5.36 -18.56 11.32
N ASP A 495 4.18 -18.64 10.70
CA ASP A 495 3.54 -19.88 10.26
C ASP A 495 4.23 -20.53 9.03
N LEU A 496 4.82 -19.73 8.13
CA LEU A 496 5.69 -20.25 7.06
C LEU A 496 7.08 -20.61 7.58
N ALA A 497 7.65 -19.81 8.48
CA ALA A 497 8.97 -20.09 9.05
C ALA A 497 8.99 -21.44 9.78
N GLN A 498 7.92 -21.79 10.48
CA GLN A 498 7.76 -23.09 11.16
C GLN A 498 7.58 -24.29 10.22
N GLN A 499 7.38 -24.11 8.90
CA GLN A 499 7.41 -25.24 7.96
C GLN A 499 8.83 -25.80 7.76
N ASP A 500 9.87 -25.04 8.13
CA ASP A 500 11.27 -25.41 7.94
C ASP A 500 12.13 -24.97 9.14
N ASN A 501 12.48 -25.92 10.01
CA ASN A 501 13.32 -25.68 11.18
C ASN A 501 14.73 -25.16 10.84
N THR A 502 15.26 -25.48 9.66
CA THR A 502 16.57 -24.96 9.21
C THR A 502 16.47 -23.48 8.91
N ALA A 503 15.39 -23.08 8.24
CA ALA A 503 15.13 -21.67 7.93
C ALA A 503 14.76 -20.87 9.18
N LEU A 504 13.87 -21.37 10.04
CA LEU A 504 13.52 -20.71 11.31
C LEU A 504 14.77 -20.48 12.19
N ARG A 505 15.63 -21.50 12.31
CA ARG A 505 16.93 -21.38 13.00
C ARG A 505 17.76 -20.25 12.40
N ALA A 506 17.87 -20.16 11.08
CA ALA A 506 18.68 -19.15 10.41
C ALA A 506 18.09 -17.73 10.55
N TYR A 507 16.77 -17.56 10.42
CA TYR A 507 16.13 -16.25 10.63
C TYR A 507 16.41 -15.71 12.03
N THR A 508 16.32 -16.54 13.08
CA THR A 508 16.64 -16.13 14.46
C THR A 508 18.15 -15.94 14.67
N MET A 509 18.96 -16.97 14.39
CA MET A 509 20.38 -16.99 14.75
C MET A 509 21.27 -16.12 13.85
N GLU A 510 20.96 -16.00 12.56
CA GLU A 510 21.84 -15.35 11.55
C GLU A 510 21.34 -13.97 11.13
N PHE A 511 20.02 -13.82 10.85
CA PHE A 511 19.48 -12.61 10.20
C PHE A 511 18.65 -11.70 11.10
N THR A 512 18.37 -12.11 12.34
CA THR A 512 17.84 -11.23 13.39
C THR A 512 19.01 -10.62 14.17
N GLY A 513 18.98 -9.29 14.32
CA GLY A 513 19.87 -8.56 15.21
C GLY A 513 19.49 -8.80 16.67
N GLY A 514 18.68 -7.89 17.23
CA GLY A 514 18.07 -8.04 18.55
C GLY A 514 16.54 -8.02 18.57
N GLN A 515 15.87 -7.68 17.46
CA GLN A 515 14.41 -7.62 17.39
C GLN A 515 13.90 -8.27 16.10
N LEU A 516 12.96 -9.21 16.22
CA LEU A 516 12.24 -9.79 15.10
C LEU A 516 10.77 -9.35 15.13
N LYS A 517 10.34 -8.68 14.06
CA LYS A 517 8.96 -8.23 13.89
C LYS A 517 8.11 -9.37 13.35
N VAL A 518 7.00 -9.66 14.04
CA VAL A 518 5.99 -10.62 13.58
C VAL A 518 4.61 -10.07 13.88
N ALA A 519 3.62 -10.48 13.07
CA ALA A 519 2.27 -9.96 13.16
C ALA A 519 1.29 -11.08 13.57
N PRO A 520 1.13 -11.38 14.87
CA PRO A 520 0.02 -12.24 15.33
C PRO A 520 -1.33 -11.51 15.21
N GLU A 521 -1.34 -10.18 15.34
CA GLU A 521 -2.49 -9.27 15.36
C GLU A 521 -3.42 -9.44 16.58
N HIS A 522 -3.77 -10.69 16.93
CA HIS A 522 -4.63 -11.02 18.07
C HIS A 522 -4.28 -12.41 18.62
N ILE A 523 -5.01 -12.89 19.64
CA ILE A 523 -4.85 -14.28 20.17
C ILE A 523 -6.15 -15.10 20.21
N CYS A 524 -7.32 -14.45 20.21
CA CYS A 524 -8.61 -15.14 20.26
C CYS A 524 -9.07 -15.58 18.86
N ASP A 525 -9.38 -16.87 18.69
CA ASP A 525 -9.63 -17.50 17.39
C ASP A 525 -10.86 -16.90 16.66
N ASN A 526 -11.93 -16.55 17.38
CA ASN A 526 -13.09 -15.84 16.84
C ASN A 526 -12.73 -14.52 16.12
N VAL A 527 -11.68 -13.83 16.58
CA VAL A 527 -11.16 -12.62 15.93
C VAL A 527 -10.16 -12.99 14.83
N LEU A 528 -9.28 -13.97 15.06
CA LEU A 528 -8.24 -14.40 14.12
C LEU A 528 -8.82 -15.04 12.84
N ASP A 529 -9.94 -15.75 12.94
CA ASP A 529 -10.67 -16.30 11.80
C ASP A 529 -11.21 -15.20 10.88
N LEU A 530 -11.83 -14.16 11.46
CA LEU A 530 -12.28 -12.98 10.72
C LEU A 530 -11.11 -12.19 10.13
N MET A 531 -9.97 -12.13 10.82
CA MET A 531 -8.71 -11.57 10.31
C MET A 531 -8.05 -12.45 9.21
N ARG A 532 -8.43 -13.73 9.11
CA ARG A 532 -7.80 -14.80 8.30
C ARG A 532 -6.33 -15.04 8.69
N LYS A 533 -6.07 -15.22 9.99
CA LYS A 533 -4.77 -15.41 10.64
C LYS A 533 -4.68 -16.80 11.29
N PRO A 534 -3.49 -17.32 11.61
CA PRO A 534 -3.36 -18.55 12.39
C PRO A 534 -3.64 -18.28 13.88
N GLY A 535 -4.21 -19.28 14.58
CA GLY A 535 -4.55 -19.23 16.00
C GLY A 535 -3.35 -19.19 16.96
N LEU A 536 -3.61 -18.92 18.24
CA LEU A 536 -2.58 -18.77 19.28
C LEU A 536 -1.56 -19.92 19.35
N PRO A 537 -1.92 -21.22 19.26
CA PRO A 537 -0.94 -22.32 19.36
C PRO A 537 0.19 -22.25 18.31
N VAL A 538 -0.09 -21.71 17.13
CA VAL A 538 0.92 -21.54 16.06
C VAL A 538 1.87 -20.38 16.37
N PHE A 539 1.41 -19.37 17.13
CA PHE A 539 2.27 -18.29 17.59
C PHE A 539 3.09 -18.71 18.81
N GLU A 540 2.50 -19.47 19.75
CA GLU A 540 3.19 -20.03 20.91
C GLU A 540 4.38 -20.93 20.51
N ALA A 541 4.15 -21.90 19.61
CA ALA A 541 5.22 -22.75 19.10
C ALA A 541 6.35 -21.97 18.39
N PHE A 542 6.03 -20.81 17.77
CA PHE A 542 7.05 -19.91 17.22
C PHE A 542 7.85 -19.20 18.31
N LEU A 543 7.21 -18.74 19.40
CA LEU A 543 7.89 -18.08 20.52
C LEU A 543 8.87 -19.05 21.20
N GLU A 544 8.42 -20.27 21.53
CA GLU A 544 9.27 -21.33 22.09
C GLU A 544 10.47 -21.66 21.20
N ALA A 545 10.24 -21.72 19.88
CA ALA A 545 11.31 -21.96 18.93
C ALA A 545 12.29 -20.78 18.83
N PHE A 546 11.79 -19.55 18.85
CA PHE A 546 12.61 -18.33 18.79
C PHE A 546 13.50 -18.19 20.03
N GLU A 547 12.94 -18.34 21.23
CA GLU A 547 13.67 -18.33 22.50
C GLU A 547 14.80 -19.36 22.50
N ARG A 548 14.46 -20.63 22.23
CA ARG A 548 15.41 -21.75 22.12
C ARG A 548 16.53 -21.55 21.11
N TYR A 549 16.29 -20.80 20.01
CA TYR A 549 17.33 -20.48 19.04
C TYR A 549 18.14 -19.23 19.42
N SER A 550 17.56 -18.29 20.15
CA SER A 550 18.24 -17.10 20.70
C SER A 550 19.24 -17.51 21.78
N ASP A 551 18.83 -18.38 22.71
CA ASP A 551 19.69 -19.00 23.73
C ASP A 551 20.88 -19.73 23.10
N LYS A 552 20.62 -20.56 22.10
CA LYS A 552 21.66 -21.28 21.33
C LYS A 552 22.59 -20.37 20.54
N ALA A 553 22.18 -19.13 20.27
CA ALA A 553 23.04 -18.12 19.65
C ALA A 553 23.82 -17.29 20.69
N GLY A 554 23.52 -17.44 21.99
CA GLY A 554 24.03 -16.56 23.05
C GLY A 554 23.58 -15.11 22.87
N LYS A 555 22.39 -14.88 22.28
CA LYS A 555 21.89 -13.55 21.95
C LYS A 555 20.65 -13.20 22.76
N GLU A 556 20.68 -12.03 23.37
CA GLU A 556 19.49 -11.36 23.88
C GLU A 556 18.67 -10.84 22.69
N GLN A 557 17.55 -11.50 22.37
CA GLN A 557 16.68 -11.15 21.24
C GLN A 557 15.21 -11.15 21.66
N TYR A 558 14.43 -10.26 21.04
CA TYR A 558 13.04 -10.05 21.38
C TYR A 558 12.12 -10.14 20.15
N VAL A 559 10.96 -10.76 20.34
CA VAL A 559 9.86 -10.69 19.38
C VAL A 559 9.12 -9.37 19.60
N ILE A 560 8.92 -8.60 18.54
CA ILE A 560 8.09 -7.40 18.54
C ILE A 560 6.76 -7.75 17.86
N PRO A 561 5.69 -8.06 18.62
CA PRO A 561 4.39 -8.41 18.06
C PRO A 561 3.67 -7.17 17.55
N TYR A 562 3.19 -7.21 16.31
CA TYR A 562 2.17 -6.29 15.84
C TYR A 562 0.80 -6.79 16.29
N LEU A 563 0.12 -5.94 17.07
CA LEU A 563 -1.14 -6.22 17.74
C LEU A 563 -2.19 -5.20 17.31
N MET A 564 -3.42 -5.67 17.14
CA MET A 564 -4.55 -4.89 16.68
C MET A 564 -5.68 -4.85 17.73
N SER A 565 -6.36 -3.71 17.80
CA SER A 565 -7.50 -3.44 18.69
C SER A 565 -8.65 -2.82 17.89
N GLY A 566 -9.91 -2.98 18.32
CA GLY A 566 -11.05 -2.39 17.60
C GLY A 566 -11.36 -3.02 16.24
N PHE A 567 -10.90 -4.25 15.99
CA PHE A 567 -11.21 -4.99 14.76
C PHE A 567 -12.68 -5.45 14.77
N PRO A 568 -13.42 -5.43 13.64
CA PRO A 568 -14.81 -5.88 13.59
C PRO A 568 -14.93 -7.36 13.95
N GLY A 569 -15.79 -7.67 14.92
CA GLY A 569 -15.92 -8.99 15.57
C GLY A 569 -15.13 -9.13 16.87
N CYS A 570 -14.31 -8.15 17.25
CA CYS A 570 -13.60 -8.12 18.53
C CYS A 570 -14.45 -7.45 19.63
N SER A 571 -14.66 -8.16 20.73
CA SER A 571 -15.34 -7.65 21.93
C SER A 571 -14.34 -7.11 22.97
N ASP A 572 -14.85 -6.37 23.96
CA ASP A 572 -14.04 -5.94 25.11
C ASP A 572 -13.48 -7.14 25.91
N GLU A 573 -14.14 -8.30 25.87
CA GLU A 573 -13.68 -9.54 26.50
C GLU A 573 -12.48 -10.16 25.75
N ASP A 574 -12.53 -10.16 24.41
CA ASP A 574 -11.40 -10.59 23.58
C ASP A 574 -10.15 -9.72 23.83
N MET A 575 -10.36 -8.41 23.98
CA MET A 575 -9.30 -7.46 24.33
C MET A 575 -8.73 -7.69 25.74
N ARG A 576 -9.57 -8.05 26.74
CA ARG A 576 -9.09 -8.40 28.09
C ARG A 576 -8.25 -9.67 28.07
N ARG A 577 -8.68 -10.72 27.37
CA ARG A 577 -7.91 -11.97 27.20
C ARG A 577 -6.54 -11.72 26.59
N LEU A 578 -6.45 -10.84 25.59
CA LEU A 578 -5.18 -10.38 25.02
C LEU A 578 -4.33 -9.63 26.06
N GLY A 579 -4.94 -8.75 26.85
CA GLY A 579 -4.28 -8.08 27.99
C GLY A 579 -3.70 -9.07 29.02
N ASP A 580 -4.49 -10.04 29.47
CA ASP A 580 -4.10 -11.05 30.47
C ASP A 580 -3.00 -11.98 29.95
N TRP A 581 -3.00 -12.28 28.64
CA TRP A 581 -1.92 -13.04 27.99
C TRP A 581 -0.62 -12.23 27.94
N LEU A 582 -0.68 -10.95 27.58
CA LEU A 582 0.48 -10.04 27.62
C LEU A 582 1.03 -9.89 29.05
N GLN A 583 0.13 -9.70 30.03
CA GLN A 583 0.51 -9.55 31.44
C GLN A 583 1.22 -10.80 31.97
N ARG A 584 0.70 -12.00 31.67
CA ARG A 584 1.35 -13.28 32.07
C ARG A 584 2.75 -13.47 31.46
N ARG A 585 3.03 -12.84 30.31
CA ARG A 585 4.37 -12.80 29.69
C ARG A 585 5.26 -11.67 30.19
N GLY A 586 4.75 -10.79 31.06
CA GLY A 586 5.44 -9.54 31.44
C GLY A 586 5.56 -8.53 30.29
N TRP A 587 4.84 -8.73 29.19
CA TRP A 587 4.96 -7.91 27.99
C TRP A 587 4.15 -6.61 28.11
N LYS A 588 4.80 -5.48 27.79
CA LYS A 588 4.18 -4.16 27.69
C LYS A 588 4.34 -3.65 26.25
N PRO A 589 3.33 -3.79 25.38
CA PRO A 589 3.47 -3.34 23.99
C PRO A 589 3.65 -1.82 23.94
N GLN A 590 4.71 -1.36 23.27
CA GLN A 590 4.93 0.07 23.06
C GLN A 590 3.98 0.66 22.01
N GLN A 591 3.45 -0.20 21.12
CA GLN A 591 2.56 0.17 20.04
C GLN A 591 1.50 -0.92 19.87
N VAL A 592 0.25 -0.51 19.82
CA VAL A 592 -0.91 -1.30 19.38
C VAL A 592 -1.59 -0.48 18.30
N GLN A 593 -1.97 -1.10 17.18
CA GLN A 593 -2.72 -0.41 16.14
C GLN A 593 -4.22 -0.54 16.44
N CYS A 594 -4.95 0.57 16.53
CA CYS A 594 -6.40 0.51 16.43
C CYS A 594 -6.79 0.33 14.96
N PHE A 595 -7.64 -0.64 14.64
CA PHE A 595 -8.08 -0.93 13.28
C PHE A 595 -8.61 0.32 12.59
N ILE A 596 -8.09 0.61 11.39
CA ILE A 596 -8.57 1.70 10.54
C ILE A 596 -9.32 1.06 9.38
N PRO A 597 -10.62 1.35 9.17
CA PRO A 597 -11.35 0.87 8.01
C PRO A 597 -10.78 1.50 6.73
N THR A 598 -9.90 0.77 6.06
CA THR A 598 -9.22 1.17 4.81
C THR A 598 -10.01 0.70 3.58
N PRO A 599 -10.27 1.57 2.60
CA PRO A 599 -11.10 1.24 1.43
C PRO A 599 -10.77 -0.09 0.74
N GLY A 600 -11.80 -0.77 0.26
CA GLY A 600 -11.68 -2.04 -0.47
C GLY A 600 -11.31 -3.28 0.36
N THR A 601 -10.95 -3.15 1.64
CA THR A 601 -10.62 -4.32 2.48
C THR A 601 -11.89 -5.01 3.03
N VAL A 602 -11.86 -6.34 3.15
CA VAL A 602 -13.00 -7.12 3.66
C VAL A 602 -13.35 -6.72 5.09
N ALA A 603 -12.36 -6.47 5.94
CA ALA A 603 -12.58 -5.95 7.30
C ALA A 603 -13.28 -4.57 7.30
N THR A 604 -13.10 -3.77 6.25
CA THR A 604 -13.83 -2.49 6.13
C THR A 604 -15.28 -2.71 5.72
N ALA A 605 -15.56 -3.70 4.86
CA ALA A 605 -16.93 -4.13 4.61
C ALA A 605 -17.59 -4.73 5.86
N MET A 606 -16.85 -5.51 6.67
CA MET A 606 -17.32 -6.02 7.97
C MET A 606 -17.69 -4.87 8.91
N PHE A 607 -16.81 -3.86 9.03
CA PHE A 607 -17.02 -2.68 9.88
C PHE A 607 -18.24 -1.87 9.43
N TYR A 608 -18.40 -1.65 8.12
CA TYR A 608 -19.53 -0.87 7.60
C TYR A 608 -20.87 -1.61 7.71
N ALA A 609 -20.92 -2.88 7.31
CA ALA A 609 -22.16 -3.65 7.25
C ALA A 609 -22.55 -4.33 8.58
N GLY A 610 -21.62 -4.51 9.53
CA GLY A 610 -21.89 -5.20 10.80
C GLY A 610 -22.02 -6.73 10.66
N ILE A 611 -21.53 -7.30 9.56
CA ILE A 611 -21.60 -8.74 9.25
C ILE A 611 -20.23 -9.32 8.92
N ALA A 612 -20.05 -10.61 9.17
CA ALA A 612 -18.89 -11.38 8.69
C ALA A 612 -19.07 -11.77 7.19
N PRO A 613 -18.04 -12.36 6.54
CA PRO A 613 -18.12 -12.75 5.13
C PRO A 613 -19.18 -13.80 4.77
N ASP A 614 -19.69 -14.55 5.75
CA ASP A 614 -20.78 -15.53 5.58
C ASP A 614 -22.17 -14.96 5.95
N GLY A 615 -22.26 -13.65 6.21
CA GLY A 615 -23.52 -12.96 6.50
C GLY A 615 -23.95 -12.95 7.97
N ARG A 616 -23.28 -13.68 8.88
CA ARG A 616 -23.63 -13.61 10.31
C ARG A 616 -23.35 -12.21 10.87
N ALA A 617 -24.23 -11.72 11.74
CA ALA A 617 -24.00 -10.47 12.46
C ALA A 617 -22.78 -10.55 13.40
N ILE A 618 -22.05 -9.46 13.54
CA ILE A 618 -20.86 -9.34 14.40
C ILE A 618 -20.85 -8.02 15.17
N VAL A 619 -20.21 -8.01 16.34
CA VAL A 619 -20.00 -6.79 17.13
C VAL A 619 -18.99 -5.87 16.42
N VAL A 620 -19.30 -4.58 16.27
CA VAL A 620 -18.38 -3.59 15.72
C VAL A 620 -18.34 -2.37 16.64
N ALA A 621 -17.16 -2.05 17.17
CA ALA A 621 -16.91 -0.77 17.82
C ALA A 621 -16.90 0.33 16.74
N ARG A 622 -18.02 1.03 16.53
CA ARG A 622 -18.16 2.00 15.42
C ARG A 622 -17.66 3.40 15.82
N THR A 623 -18.05 3.87 16.99
CA THR A 623 -17.70 5.20 17.47
C THR A 623 -16.25 5.28 17.92
N ASP A 624 -15.65 6.48 17.84
CA ASP A 624 -14.30 6.69 18.38
C ASP A 624 -14.23 6.43 19.89
N ALA A 625 -15.33 6.60 20.63
CA ALA A 625 -15.41 6.27 22.06
C ALA A 625 -15.32 4.76 22.33
N GLU A 626 -16.05 3.92 21.59
CA GLU A 626 -15.98 2.46 21.71
C GLU A 626 -14.60 1.92 21.29
N ARG A 627 -14.05 2.46 20.20
CA ARG A 627 -12.73 2.09 19.68
C ARG A 627 -11.62 2.49 20.64
N LEU A 628 -11.70 3.68 21.25
CA LEU A 628 -10.79 4.11 22.33
C LEU A 628 -10.94 3.24 23.58
N ARG A 629 -12.17 2.87 23.97
CA ARG A 629 -12.41 1.99 25.13
C ARG A 629 -11.68 0.65 24.97
N GLN A 630 -11.85 -0.02 23.83
CA GLN A 630 -11.12 -1.26 23.53
C GLN A 630 -9.61 -1.05 23.46
N HIS A 631 -9.15 0.03 22.84
CA HIS A 631 -7.73 0.34 22.73
C HIS A 631 -7.06 0.60 24.09
N HIS A 632 -7.74 1.28 25.01
CA HIS A 632 -7.25 1.55 26.36
C HIS A 632 -7.13 0.32 27.26
N ILE A 633 -7.75 -0.83 26.91
CA ILE A 633 -7.54 -2.09 27.63
C ILE A 633 -6.07 -2.53 27.52
N LEU A 634 -5.43 -2.31 26.36
CA LEU A 634 -4.00 -2.59 26.16
C LEU A 634 -3.10 -1.36 26.39
N MET A 635 -3.62 -0.14 26.14
CA MET A 635 -2.86 1.12 26.16
C MET A 635 -3.49 2.16 27.11
N PRO A 636 -3.56 1.92 28.44
CA PRO A 636 -4.31 2.77 29.37
C PRO A 636 -3.76 4.21 29.52
N GLU A 637 -2.50 4.44 29.17
CA GLU A 637 -1.87 5.78 29.27
C GLU A 637 -2.24 6.74 28.13
N MET A 638 -2.77 6.24 27.00
CA MET A 638 -3.06 7.02 25.79
C MET A 638 -4.18 8.07 25.94
N GLY A 639 -4.90 8.08 27.08
CA GLY A 639 -5.90 9.11 27.42
C GLY A 639 -5.51 10.07 28.55
N ARG A 640 -4.62 9.67 29.49
CA ARG A 640 -4.40 10.40 30.76
C ARG A 640 -3.75 11.77 30.59
N LYS A 641 -2.82 11.93 29.64
CA LYS A 641 -2.06 13.17 29.44
C LYS A 641 -2.92 14.38 29.02
N GLY A 642 -4.17 14.19 28.58
CA GLY A 642 -5.13 15.27 28.33
C GLY A 642 -5.92 15.72 29.56
N ALA A 643 -6.37 14.78 30.38
CA ALA A 643 -7.26 15.05 31.52
C ALA A 643 -6.55 15.72 32.71
N GLU A 644 -5.28 15.37 32.95
CA GLU A 644 -4.50 15.99 34.03
C GLU A 644 -4.12 17.45 33.73
N GLN A 645 -4.06 17.83 32.45
CA GLN A 645 -3.79 19.22 32.05
C GLN A 645 -5.04 20.11 32.07
N SER A 646 -6.24 19.57 31.83
CA SER A 646 -7.48 20.33 31.97
C SER A 646 -7.81 20.60 33.44
N HIS A 647 -7.71 19.60 34.32
CA HIS A 647 -8.04 19.78 35.75
C HIS A 647 -7.03 20.63 36.55
N ARG A 648 -5.82 20.85 36.06
CA ARG A 648 -4.84 21.75 36.71
C ARG A 648 -4.96 23.23 36.34
N LYS A 649 -5.74 23.60 35.31
CA LYS A 649 -5.90 25.00 34.91
C LYS A 649 -7.08 25.73 35.55
N ASP A 650 -8.00 25.01 36.21
CA ASP A 650 -9.25 25.59 36.74
C ASP A 650 -9.25 25.74 38.28
N ARG A 651 -8.05 25.86 38.88
CA ARG A 651 -7.87 26.17 40.32
C ARG A 651 -6.86 27.30 40.49
N GLY A 652 -7.27 28.52 40.16
CA GLY A 652 -6.44 29.72 40.34
C GLY A 652 -7.22 31.04 40.23
N ARG A 653 -7.49 31.67 41.38
CA ARG A 653 -7.99 33.05 41.58
C ARG A 653 -9.37 33.40 40.99
N ARG A 654 -10.38 33.42 41.87
CA ARG A 654 -11.35 34.53 41.93
C ARG A 654 -10.86 35.55 42.97
N PRO A 655 -10.96 36.87 42.74
CA PRO A 655 -10.90 37.87 43.81
C PRO A 655 -12.24 37.93 44.55
N ASP A 656 -12.21 38.21 45.85
CA ASP A 656 -13.40 38.60 46.61
C ASP A 656 -13.92 39.97 46.18
N ALA A 657 -15.24 40.08 45.98
CA ALA A 657 -15.96 41.35 46.00
C ALA A 657 -17.46 41.14 46.32
N ASP A 658 -17.79 41.49 47.56
CA ASP A 658 -19.08 41.96 48.08
C ASP A 658 -20.32 41.05 48.23
N ARG A 659 -21.16 41.47 49.19
CA ARG A 659 -22.34 40.81 49.76
C ARG A 659 -23.64 41.54 49.38
N THR A 660 -24.76 41.03 49.93
CA THR A 660 -26.16 41.53 49.85
C THR A 660 -26.89 41.12 48.56
N ASP A 661 -28.16 40.70 48.57
CA ASP A 661 -29.09 40.41 49.68
C ASP A 661 -30.01 39.19 49.38
N ARG A 662 -30.92 38.92 50.32
CA ARG A 662 -31.83 37.76 50.51
C ARG A 662 -32.92 37.53 49.45
N THR A 663 -33.50 36.33 49.54
CA THR A 663 -34.90 35.93 49.20
C THR A 663 -35.30 35.99 47.71
N GLU A 664 -36.21 35.16 47.17
CA GLU A 664 -37.16 34.20 47.77
C GLU A 664 -37.47 32.99 46.84
N ARG A 665 -38.48 32.18 47.17
CA ARG A 665 -38.90 30.95 46.45
C ARG A 665 -39.99 31.21 45.38
N ALA A 666 -40.42 30.11 44.73
CA ALA A 666 -41.62 29.93 43.88
C ALA A 666 -41.51 30.41 42.41
N ASP A 667 -42.10 29.74 41.42
CA ASP A 667 -42.76 28.42 41.42
C ASP A 667 -42.72 27.73 40.04
N ARG A 668 -43.06 26.44 40.02
CA ARG A 668 -43.36 25.61 38.82
C ARG A 668 -44.86 25.79 38.45
N PRO A 669 -45.33 25.53 37.19
CA PRO A 669 -45.23 24.19 36.62
C PRO A 669 -45.09 24.04 35.09
N ASP A 670 -44.87 22.76 34.72
CA ASP A 670 -45.13 22.13 33.42
C ASP A 670 -46.47 22.54 32.79
N LEU A 671 -46.55 22.44 31.45
CA LEU A 671 -47.55 21.59 30.78
C LEU A 671 -47.24 21.44 29.27
N THR A 672 -46.98 20.19 28.86
CA THR A 672 -47.45 19.51 27.63
C THR A 672 -47.72 20.30 26.34
N GLY A 673 -47.24 19.73 25.23
CA GLY A 673 -48.18 19.36 24.16
C GLY A 673 -47.84 19.76 22.72
N GLN A 674 -47.61 18.71 21.91
CA GLN A 674 -47.93 18.62 20.48
C GLN A 674 -47.25 19.57 19.49
N SER A 675 -46.38 18.92 18.71
CA SER A 675 -45.98 19.30 17.36
C SER A 675 -47.16 19.40 16.40
N ASP A 676 -47.13 20.42 15.53
CA ASP A 676 -47.62 20.30 14.15
C ASP A 676 -46.73 21.09 13.19
N ARG A 677 -46.54 20.54 11.98
CA ARG A 677 -45.81 21.17 10.85
C ARG A 677 -46.78 22.03 10.03
N PRO A 678 -46.33 23.08 9.31
CA PRO A 678 -45.84 22.85 7.95
C PRO A 678 -44.73 23.79 7.43
N GLU A 679 -44.16 23.40 6.31
CA GLU A 679 -43.26 24.20 5.47
C GLU A 679 -44.00 25.38 4.80
N ARG A 680 -43.33 26.50 4.56
CA ARG A 680 -43.19 27.06 3.20
C ARG A 680 -42.21 28.24 3.07
N SER A 681 -41.54 28.23 1.93
CA SER A 681 -40.86 29.30 1.20
C SER A 681 -41.26 30.76 1.50
N ASN A 682 -40.27 31.67 1.53
CA ASN A 682 -40.12 32.58 0.37
C ASN A 682 -38.72 33.20 0.22
N ARG A 683 -38.41 33.60 -1.02
CA ARG A 683 -37.27 34.46 -1.38
C ARG A 683 -37.59 35.92 -1.06
N THR A 684 -36.57 36.72 -0.80
CA THR A 684 -36.47 38.09 -1.34
C THR A 684 -35.01 38.49 -1.52
N GLU A 685 -34.77 39.37 -2.50
CA GLU A 685 -33.44 39.76 -2.97
C GLU A 685 -32.90 40.97 -2.19
N LYS A 686 -31.57 41.13 -2.17
CA LYS A 686 -30.93 42.44 -2.44
C LYS A 686 -29.46 42.26 -2.83
N ALA A 687 -29.05 42.97 -3.87
CA ALA A 687 -27.69 42.99 -4.40
C ALA A 687 -27.06 44.38 -4.24
N ASP A 688 -25.75 44.46 -4.52
CA ASP A 688 -25.01 45.67 -4.96
C ASP A 688 -24.86 46.84 -3.95
N ARG A 689 -23.74 47.60 -3.87
CA ARG A 689 -22.46 47.61 -4.62
C ARG A 689 -21.33 48.36 -3.83
N PRO A 690 -20.17 48.82 -4.41
CA PRO A 690 -18.87 48.68 -3.75
C PRO A 690 -18.22 50.00 -3.31
N ARG A 691 -16.99 49.94 -2.76
CA ARG A 691 -16.04 51.07 -2.75
C ARG A 691 -14.58 50.66 -2.99
N SER A 692 -14.02 51.11 -4.11
CA SER A 692 -12.63 51.61 -4.19
C SER A 692 -12.58 53.03 -3.57
N ARG A 693 -11.46 53.75 -3.39
CA ARG A 693 -10.04 53.68 -3.78
C ARG A 693 -9.29 54.61 -2.80
N ASP A 694 -7.97 54.52 -2.66
CA ASP A 694 -7.08 55.69 -2.83
C ASP A 694 -5.59 55.38 -2.65
N GLU A 695 -4.76 56.26 -3.23
CA GLU A 695 -3.34 56.08 -3.53
C GLU A 695 -2.45 57.13 -2.83
N ARG A 696 -1.19 56.75 -2.57
CA ARG A 696 0.08 57.55 -2.46
C ARG A 696 1.03 56.88 -1.43
N GLY A 697 2.36 56.78 -1.62
CA GLY A 697 3.18 57.06 -2.79
C GLY A 697 4.70 56.94 -2.50
N SER A 698 5.47 56.54 -3.52
CA SER A 698 6.90 56.81 -3.79
C SER A 698 8.07 56.43 -2.83
N SER A 699 9.05 55.73 -3.44
CA SER A 699 10.53 55.90 -3.38
C SER A 699 11.38 55.62 -2.12
N GLY A 700 12.31 54.66 -2.30
CA GLY A 700 13.76 54.94 -2.20
C GLY A 700 14.55 54.37 -1.00
N GLY A 701 15.65 53.64 -1.28
CA GLY A 701 16.77 53.51 -0.32
C GLY A 701 17.29 52.10 0.04
N ARG A 702 18.42 51.72 -0.55
CA ARG A 702 19.41 50.72 -0.08
C ARG A 702 20.80 51.23 -0.51
N PRO A 703 21.95 50.74 0.02
CA PRO A 703 22.21 50.01 1.28
C PRO A 703 23.41 50.57 2.08
N LYS A 704 23.65 50.04 3.30
CA LYS A 704 24.93 49.92 4.08
C LYS A 704 24.55 49.36 5.48
N GLY A 705 25.28 48.50 6.19
CA GLY A 705 26.48 47.70 5.87
C GLY A 705 27.51 47.70 7.01
N SER A 706 27.58 46.66 7.87
CA SER A 706 28.79 46.24 8.65
C SER A 706 28.53 45.12 9.70
N ALA A 707 28.96 43.89 9.39
CA ALA A 707 29.87 42.98 10.13
C ALA A 707 29.90 42.82 11.70
N PRO A 708 30.45 41.70 12.26
CA PRO A 708 29.98 41.09 13.51
C PRO A 708 31.04 40.83 14.62
N LYS A 709 30.61 40.26 15.77
CA LYS A 709 31.42 39.55 16.80
C LYS A 709 30.55 38.45 17.46
N LYS A 710 30.98 37.18 17.50
CA LYS A 710 31.71 36.46 18.60
C LYS A 710 30.90 36.32 19.91
N GLU A 711 30.92 35.22 20.67
CA GLU A 711 31.40 33.84 20.50
C GLU A 711 30.93 33.02 21.73
N SER A 712 30.63 31.73 21.62
CA SER A 712 30.91 30.69 22.65
C SER A 712 30.30 29.34 22.27
N GLY A 713 31.13 28.31 22.21
CA GLY A 713 30.71 26.91 22.08
C GLY A 713 31.07 26.11 23.34
N LYS A 714 30.36 25.00 23.56
CA LYS A 714 30.81 23.92 24.43
C LYS A 714 30.55 22.57 23.76
N HIS A 715 31.63 21.84 23.48
CA HIS A 715 31.59 20.39 23.23
C HIS A 715 31.36 19.65 24.56
N TYR A 716 30.79 18.44 24.50
CA TYR A 716 31.26 17.33 25.33
C TYR A 716 31.14 15.98 24.60
N GLY A 717 32.25 15.27 24.56
CA GLY A 717 32.44 14.03 23.80
C GLY A 717 31.88 12.75 24.42
N SER A 718 31.98 11.69 23.63
CA SER A 718 31.67 10.30 23.94
C SER A 718 32.66 9.66 24.93
N GLY A 719 32.19 8.76 25.79
CA GLY A 719 33.02 7.91 26.65
C GLY A 719 32.68 6.42 26.56
N ARG A 720 33.67 5.58 26.24
CA ARG A 720 33.66 4.12 26.48
C ARG A 720 34.02 3.84 27.95
N PRO A 721 33.63 2.67 28.48
CA PRO A 721 34.41 1.99 29.51
C PRO A 721 35.00 0.65 28.99
N GLN A 722 36.32 0.50 29.10
CA GLN A 722 36.96 -0.80 29.29
C GLN A 722 37.36 -0.92 30.77
N GLY A 723 37.22 -2.11 31.35
CA GLY A 723 37.34 -2.30 32.81
C GLY A 723 38.77 -2.48 33.33
N ARG A 724 38.87 -2.61 34.66
CA ARG A 724 40.03 -3.17 35.36
C ARG A 724 39.56 -4.07 36.51
N LYS A 725 40.38 -5.09 36.80
CA LYS A 725 40.19 -6.08 37.89
C LYS A 725 40.49 -5.45 39.25
N GLY A 726 39.95 -6.03 40.33
CA GLY A 726 40.74 -6.25 41.55
C GLY A 726 40.08 -6.08 42.91
N SER A 727 40.05 -7.19 43.66
CA SER A 727 40.21 -7.33 45.13
C SER A 727 39.14 -6.85 46.12
N LYS A 728 38.78 -7.81 46.99
CA LYS A 728 37.91 -7.81 48.18
C LYS A 728 36.40 -7.84 47.90
#